data_AF-A0A0K0FC44-F1
#
_entry.id   AF-A0A0K0FC44-F1
#
_cell.length_a   1.000
_cell.length_b   1.000
_cell.length_c   1.000
_cell.angle_alpha   90.00
_cell.angle_beta   90.00
_cell.angle_gamma   90.00
#
_symmetry.space_group_name_H-M   'P 1'
#
loop_
_entity.id
_entity.type
_entity.pdbx_description
1 polymer ?
#
loop_
_entity_poly.entity_id
_entity_poly.type
_entity_poly.pdbx_seq_one_letter_code
_entity_poly.pdbx_strand_id
1 'polypeptide(L)'
;MECSKFCIHQDECIEKIKKLTGDVNLFWFGDEWRTLCDHRYFKYQHKSKPNSIDCLNPPNLSKFHSLGSRLFQVPTFSSHFLDNLKIFPRVTFFPRSGNYTACDHDFNVDAGMKKEVHGHPEMVPLDSFFTITPPDLNWPGLGKDGNRYTILITDPSEGKILFLSTNFPYETHKIIEYNTLKPYRDSPSPMVFLIFSQEQNDVQLNFIPQQPNGNKDLEDDSSSENTFDLPEFMLKNNLTTKLVGLTWSLIKTDPYSIEVNRQSNGIDNCHSLLIKKLQKDHTFDFVLNFNLNELDNTVSLSYYQPSTEFKVCCEKFTYDEDYIMADPLAYGYIPSLSLINKPKLKMIKNSNFIDNYQRIQRHYVIRKDEKFIVIMFEPNKKRLFWLVSDVTSGALANGNELDGTTIFPYENPSSLDPDNCNEVVLMILEESRHPKRINIRRNKEDDNVNKSSPNQYDIKMIQNYFTLDQQKVPLNYFTSDAPRQNFSIENFKSYMKVKLTAITWFESCYDEFNAITEIRQVIKSNLTEFDVKNKFGKHKVNKIEYYGYPRTLEVEVAKTERLKRELMVAICKSLKPSFSDTFYHLNMDADDLFDEFVYEQENARRKEEPPINPIKEPHSNVLGVEVSRFMNTQYLKEMDSKDVIEKGAQYALSKNISFFCKIIQNLSTLSSTLLFVPEEDQLSISVYNASTHMFSKTVFRRDFFGEVNSSCLVTPNTGCCISSETALSVFKISPELQDDLQYLVIDTDPSKDYVNVILFGPGDVTELFKINQFAIKPPLADNTRSRDGELFQIVSYVDVWDGFFRRSNNAISSMKLHFKKDHVIVTPKKQSTGNGPSFSYEIDARIFVNYDIAEEFSLTFDYNEFAIACSIVSKITKVFVLEYVGGDAPLRMFLHQPGIVDFEIFFQCELEEC
;
A
#
# COMPACT_ATOMS: atom_id res chain seq x y z
N MET A 1 17.61 18.12 -5.90
CA MET A 1 17.93 16.73 -6.29
C MET A 1 18.84 16.79 -7.49
N GLU A 2 20.15 16.62 -7.28
CA GLU A 2 21.10 16.51 -8.39
C GLU A 2 20.89 15.16 -9.08
N CYS A 3 20.57 15.16 -10.37
CA CYS A 3 20.56 13.93 -11.17
C CYS A 3 21.98 13.35 -11.17
N SER A 4 22.22 12.28 -10.42
CA SER A 4 23.46 11.51 -10.52
C SER A 4 23.57 10.98 -11.95
N LYS A 5 24.55 11.47 -12.70
CA LYS A 5 24.84 10.95 -14.05
C LYS A 5 25.26 9.49 -13.92
N PHE A 6 24.70 8.60 -14.75
CA PHE A 6 25.01 7.15 -14.74
C PHE A 6 26.52 6.84 -14.83
N CYS A 7 27.25 7.68 -15.57
CA CYS A 7 28.70 7.67 -15.79
C CYS A 7 29.09 9.01 -16.44
N ILE A 8 30.39 9.37 -16.42
CA ILE A 8 30.90 10.60 -17.06
C ILE A 8 31.59 10.28 -18.39
N HIS A 9 32.36 9.19 -18.43
CA HIS A 9 33.16 8.78 -19.59
C HIS A 9 32.59 7.55 -20.27
N GLN A 10 32.65 7.48 -21.60
CA GLN A 10 32.07 6.39 -22.39
C GLN A 10 32.60 5.00 -22.00
N ASP A 11 33.91 4.89 -21.77
CA ASP A 11 34.54 3.62 -21.40
C ASP A 11 34.05 3.13 -20.04
N GLU A 12 33.86 4.04 -19.08
CA GLU A 12 33.27 3.76 -17.76
C GLU A 12 31.83 3.25 -17.91
N CYS A 13 31.03 3.89 -18.78
CA CYS A 13 29.66 3.46 -19.06
C CYS A 13 29.63 2.03 -19.63
N ILE A 14 30.52 1.71 -20.58
CA ILE A 14 30.58 0.40 -21.22
C ILE A 14 30.96 -0.68 -20.21
N GLU A 15 31.96 -0.45 -19.38
CA GLU A 15 32.36 -1.44 -18.36
C GLU A 15 31.26 -1.65 -17.31
N LYS A 16 30.56 -0.59 -16.91
CA LYS A 16 29.40 -0.68 -16.02
C LYS A 16 28.25 -1.47 -16.65
N ILE A 17 27.98 -1.26 -17.93
CA ILE A 17 27.00 -2.03 -18.70
C ILE A 17 27.36 -3.52 -18.76
N LYS A 18 28.62 -3.86 -19.05
CA LYS A 18 29.09 -5.26 -19.10
C LYS A 18 28.85 -5.97 -17.76
N LYS A 19 29.13 -5.29 -16.64
CA LYS A 19 28.88 -5.81 -15.29
C LYS A 19 27.39 -6.03 -15.03
N LEU A 20 26.56 -5.01 -15.23
CA LEU A 20 25.13 -5.05 -14.94
C LEU A 20 24.37 -6.06 -15.80
N THR A 21 24.81 -6.30 -17.05
CA THR A 21 24.16 -7.26 -17.96
C THR A 21 24.21 -8.70 -17.44
N GLY A 22 25.24 -9.04 -16.64
CA GLY A 22 25.40 -10.37 -16.04
C GLY A 22 24.69 -10.55 -14.70
N ASP A 23 24.14 -9.49 -14.10
CA ASP A 23 23.51 -9.55 -12.78
C ASP A 23 22.16 -10.28 -12.84
N VAL A 24 21.99 -11.28 -11.99
CA VAL A 24 20.78 -12.11 -11.88
C VAL A 24 19.74 -11.52 -10.93
N ASN A 25 20.09 -10.48 -10.16
CA ASN A 25 19.18 -9.85 -9.20
C ASN A 25 18.57 -8.55 -9.72
N LEU A 26 18.95 -8.11 -10.92
CA LEU A 26 18.55 -6.81 -11.45
C LEU A 26 17.12 -6.77 -12.00
N PHE A 27 16.56 -7.92 -12.41
CA PHE A 27 15.28 -8.00 -13.08
C PHE A 27 14.39 -9.10 -12.50
N TRP A 28 13.07 -8.90 -12.58
CA TRP A 28 12.08 -9.82 -12.02
C TRP A 28 12.28 -11.27 -12.48
N PHE A 29 12.66 -11.49 -13.74
CA PHE A 29 12.85 -12.83 -14.31
C PHE A 29 14.12 -13.57 -13.83
N GLY A 30 14.88 -12.97 -12.92
CA GLY A 30 16.08 -13.54 -12.34
C GLY A 30 15.83 -14.43 -11.14
N ASP A 31 16.70 -14.34 -10.12
CA ASP A 31 16.59 -15.16 -8.92
C ASP A 31 15.32 -14.85 -8.11
N GLU A 32 14.83 -13.61 -8.16
CA GLU A 32 13.56 -13.21 -7.53
C GLU A 32 12.38 -14.08 -8.01
N TRP A 33 12.08 -14.12 -9.32
CA TRP A 33 11.01 -14.98 -9.86
C TRP A 33 11.26 -16.45 -9.56
N ARG A 34 12.51 -16.92 -9.57
CA ARG A 34 12.80 -18.32 -9.23
C ARG A 34 12.40 -18.64 -7.78
N THR A 35 12.69 -17.75 -6.84
CA THR A 35 12.30 -17.96 -5.44
C THR A 35 10.79 -17.84 -5.22
N LEU A 36 10.13 -16.93 -5.93
CA LEU A 36 8.71 -16.65 -5.77
C LEU A 36 7.81 -17.65 -6.52
N CYS A 37 8.25 -18.16 -7.67
CA CYS A 37 7.37 -18.81 -8.65
C CYS A 37 7.78 -20.24 -9.05
N ASP A 38 9.02 -20.68 -8.81
CA ASP A 38 9.40 -22.07 -9.08
C ASP A 38 8.78 -22.99 -8.01
N HIS A 39 7.88 -23.89 -8.46
CA HIS A 39 7.20 -24.88 -7.63
C HIS A 39 8.13 -25.74 -6.76
N ARG A 40 9.40 -25.89 -7.15
CA ARG A 40 10.41 -26.60 -6.36
C ARG A 40 10.81 -25.87 -5.08
N TYR A 41 10.72 -24.54 -5.06
CA TYR A 41 10.99 -23.69 -3.89
C TYR A 41 9.73 -23.38 -3.08
N PHE A 42 8.56 -23.37 -3.74
CA PHE A 42 7.24 -23.13 -3.13
C PHE A 42 6.85 -24.11 -2.00
N LYS A 43 7.36 -25.34 -2.02
CA LYS A 43 7.07 -26.33 -0.96
C LYS A 43 7.65 -25.96 0.41
N TYR A 44 8.57 -25.00 0.47
CA TYR A 44 9.29 -24.62 1.69
C TYR A 44 8.85 -23.28 2.27
N GLN A 45 8.06 -22.48 1.54
CA GLN A 45 7.57 -21.18 2.00
C GLN A 45 6.05 -21.24 2.04
N HIS A 46 5.46 -21.37 3.24
CA HIS A 46 4.01 -21.23 3.48
C HIS A 46 3.54 -19.76 3.28
N LYS A 47 4.05 -19.07 2.26
CA LYS A 47 3.66 -17.70 1.92
C LYS A 47 2.26 -17.69 1.30
N SER A 48 1.58 -16.56 1.45
CA SER A 48 0.41 -16.20 0.64
C SER A 48 0.74 -16.47 -0.83
N LYS A 49 -0.16 -17.18 -1.53
CA LYS A 49 0.01 -17.53 -2.94
C LYS A 49 0.37 -16.24 -3.72
N PRO A 50 1.57 -16.11 -4.32
CA PRO A 50 1.92 -14.95 -5.14
C PRO A 50 0.88 -14.73 -6.22
N ASN A 51 0.70 -13.47 -6.62
CA ASN A 51 -0.16 -13.12 -7.74
C ASN A 51 0.24 -13.99 -8.94
N SER A 52 -0.72 -14.74 -9.48
CA SER A 52 -0.46 -15.63 -10.61
C SER A 52 0.13 -14.90 -11.81
N ILE A 53 -0.20 -13.62 -11.96
CA ILE A 53 0.32 -12.75 -13.02
C ILE A 53 1.82 -12.58 -12.85
N ASP A 54 2.31 -12.34 -11.63
CA ASP A 54 3.74 -12.15 -11.32
C ASP A 54 4.58 -13.42 -11.54
N CYS A 55 3.93 -14.57 -11.63
CA CYS A 55 4.59 -15.83 -11.96
C CYS A 55 4.56 -16.24 -13.43
N LEU A 56 3.85 -15.52 -14.30
CA LEU A 56 3.94 -15.76 -15.74
C LEU A 56 5.41 -15.59 -16.20
N ASN A 57 5.93 -16.45 -17.07
CA ASN A 57 7.27 -16.31 -17.63
C ASN A 57 7.33 -17.16 -18.90
N PRO A 58 7.78 -16.64 -20.05
CA PRO A 58 7.81 -17.43 -21.27
C PRO A 58 8.59 -18.75 -21.07
N PRO A 59 7.99 -19.93 -21.33
CA PRO A 59 8.61 -21.24 -21.26
C PRO A 59 10.06 -21.27 -21.75
N ASN A 60 10.28 -20.71 -22.94
CA ASN A 60 11.56 -20.75 -23.64
C ASN A 60 12.63 -19.87 -22.98
N LEU A 61 12.21 -18.84 -22.23
CA LEU A 61 13.09 -17.87 -21.57
C LEU A 61 13.24 -18.11 -20.06
N SER A 62 12.37 -18.91 -19.46
CA SER A 62 12.30 -19.18 -18.00
C SER A 62 13.60 -19.71 -17.38
N LYS A 63 14.49 -20.30 -18.19
CA LYS A 63 15.80 -20.85 -17.79
C LYS A 63 16.95 -19.83 -17.79
N PHE A 64 16.68 -18.57 -18.17
CA PHE A 64 17.69 -17.51 -18.28
C PHE A 64 17.40 -16.39 -17.26
N HIS A 65 18.36 -16.14 -16.38
CA HIS A 65 18.15 -15.38 -15.14
C HIS A 65 18.81 -13.98 -15.11
N SER A 66 19.75 -13.69 -16.01
CA SER A 66 20.29 -12.35 -16.22
C SER A 66 19.88 -11.79 -17.57
N LEU A 67 19.97 -10.46 -17.74
CA LEU A 67 19.72 -9.80 -19.02
C LEU A 67 20.56 -10.39 -20.16
N GLY A 68 21.84 -10.60 -19.91
CA GLY A 68 22.76 -11.20 -20.88
C GLY A 68 22.39 -12.64 -21.22
N SER A 69 22.05 -13.46 -20.21
CA SER A 69 21.63 -14.84 -20.46
C SER A 69 20.35 -14.91 -21.30
N ARG A 70 19.42 -13.97 -21.13
CA ARG A 70 18.18 -13.88 -21.91
C ARG A 70 18.40 -13.40 -23.32
N LEU A 71 19.15 -12.32 -23.50
CA LEU A 71 19.47 -11.78 -24.82
C LEU A 71 20.20 -12.83 -25.67
N PHE A 72 21.25 -13.44 -25.13
CA PHE A 72 22.06 -14.41 -25.86
C PHE A 72 21.55 -15.85 -25.76
N GLN A 73 20.44 -16.09 -25.06
CA GLN A 73 19.86 -17.41 -24.81
C GLN A 73 20.89 -18.48 -24.38
N VAL A 74 21.82 -18.07 -23.50
CA VAL A 74 22.86 -18.93 -22.93
C VAL A 74 22.63 -19.15 -21.43
N PRO A 75 22.75 -20.38 -20.89
CA PRO A 75 22.55 -20.63 -19.46
C PRO A 75 23.53 -19.85 -18.55
N THR A 76 24.76 -19.65 -19.01
CA THR A 76 25.81 -18.91 -18.28
C THR A 76 26.36 -17.80 -19.15
N PHE A 77 25.97 -16.57 -18.84
CA PHE A 77 26.46 -15.38 -19.53
C PHE A 77 27.85 -14.98 -19.04
N SER A 78 28.70 -14.50 -19.96
CA SER A 78 30.01 -13.92 -19.67
C SER A 78 30.11 -12.54 -20.31
N SER A 79 30.82 -11.61 -19.67
CA SER A 79 31.05 -10.27 -20.23
C SER A 79 31.77 -10.29 -21.59
N HIS A 80 32.47 -11.38 -21.93
CA HIS A 80 33.16 -11.55 -23.22
C HIS A 80 32.24 -11.47 -24.44
N PHE A 81 30.96 -11.81 -24.30
CA PHE A 81 29.97 -11.62 -25.37
C PHE A 81 29.80 -10.14 -25.79
N LEU A 82 30.29 -9.21 -24.96
CA LEU A 82 30.21 -7.76 -25.13
C LEU A 82 31.58 -7.12 -25.36
N ASP A 83 32.63 -7.88 -25.69
CA ASP A 83 33.99 -7.35 -25.89
C ASP A 83 34.08 -6.33 -27.03
N ASN A 84 33.17 -6.41 -28.00
CA ASN A 84 33.12 -5.50 -29.15
C ASN A 84 32.39 -4.17 -28.87
N LEU A 85 31.85 -3.97 -27.67
CA LEU A 85 31.19 -2.71 -27.30
C LEU A 85 32.19 -1.56 -27.34
N LYS A 86 31.86 -0.54 -28.15
CA LYS A 86 32.65 0.67 -28.35
C LYS A 86 31.84 1.93 -28.13
N ILE A 87 30.51 1.84 -28.10
CA ILE A 87 29.56 2.95 -28.06
C ILE A 87 28.66 2.78 -26.85
N PHE A 88 28.47 3.85 -26.08
CA PHE A 88 27.39 3.96 -25.11
C PHE A 88 26.24 4.80 -25.71
N PRO A 89 25.13 4.18 -26.15
CA PRO A 89 24.02 4.91 -26.76
C PRO A 89 23.32 5.77 -25.70
N ARG A 90 23.09 7.05 -26.01
CA ARG A 90 22.24 7.94 -25.23
C ARG A 90 20.82 7.85 -25.77
N VAL A 91 19.91 7.40 -24.93
CA VAL A 91 18.48 7.27 -25.24
C VAL A 91 17.77 8.47 -24.64
N THR A 92 16.95 9.17 -25.41
CA THR A 92 16.15 10.29 -24.90
C THR A 92 14.69 10.11 -25.31
N PHE A 93 13.82 10.02 -24.32
CA PHE A 93 12.36 9.98 -24.51
C PHE A 93 11.79 11.39 -24.45
N PHE A 94 10.71 11.63 -25.20
CA PHE A 94 9.97 12.89 -25.20
C PHE A 94 8.52 12.64 -24.75
N PRO A 95 8.28 12.59 -23.42
CA PRO A 95 6.95 12.40 -22.86
C PRO A 95 5.95 13.42 -23.40
N ARG A 96 4.72 12.99 -23.66
CA ARG A 96 3.62 13.87 -24.06
C ARG A 96 2.48 13.78 -23.06
N SER A 97 1.87 14.92 -22.76
CA SER A 97 0.61 14.95 -22.02
C SER A 97 -0.54 14.43 -22.92
N GLY A 98 -1.55 13.83 -22.31
CA GLY A 98 -2.71 13.32 -23.04
C GLY A 98 -3.70 12.61 -22.13
N ASN A 99 -4.89 12.34 -22.67
CA ASN A 99 -5.96 11.64 -21.98
C ASN A 99 -6.20 10.28 -22.64
N TYR A 100 -6.44 9.26 -21.83
CA TYR A 100 -6.83 7.93 -22.31
C TYR A 100 -7.70 7.21 -21.29
N THR A 101 -8.52 6.28 -21.76
CA THR A 101 -9.31 5.39 -20.91
C THR A 101 -8.60 4.04 -20.79
N ALA A 102 -8.46 3.53 -19.58
CA ALA A 102 -7.85 2.23 -19.29
C ALA A 102 -8.52 1.59 -18.09
N CYS A 103 -8.68 0.26 -18.08
CA CYS A 103 -9.29 -0.46 -16.97
C CYS A 103 -10.67 0.09 -16.57
N ASP A 104 -11.42 0.64 -17.52
CA ASP A 104 -12.72 1.31 -17.34
C ASP A 104 -12.68 2.62 -16.51
N HIS A 105 -11.51 3.26 -16.44
CA HIS A 105 -11.28 4.56 -15.80
C HIS A 105 -10.61 5.54 -16.76
N ASP A 106 -10.84 6.84 -16.55
CA ASP A 106 -10.23 7.89 -17.36
C ASP A 106 -8.96 8.44 -16.71
N PHE A 107 -7.87 8.49 -17.47
CA PHE A 107 -6.58 8.99 -17.04
C PHE A 107 -6.22 10.25 -17.81
N ASN A 108 -5.90 11.31 -17.06
CA ASN A 108 -5.25 12.50 -17.59
C ASN A 108 -3.78 12.48 -17.16
N VAL A 109 -2.90 12.32 -18.14
CA VAL A 109 -1.46 12.30 -17.91
C VAL A 109 -0.88 13.66 -18.28
N ASP A 110 -0.29 14.33 -17.29
CA ASP A 110 0.52 15.52 -17.52
C ASP A 110 2.01 15.17 -17.50
N ALA A 111 2.70 15.40 -18.62
CA ALA A 111 4.15 15.31 -18.71
C ALA A 111 4.87 16.38 -17.86
N GLY A 112 4.17 17.43 -17.42
CA GLY A 112 4.70 18.48 -16.55
C GLY A 112 5.92 19.20 -17.17
N MET A 113 6.92 19.51 -16.34
CA MET A 113 8.19 20.12 -16.80
C MET A 113 9.17 19.15 -17.50
N LYS A 114 8.87 17.85 -17.56
CA LYS A 114 9.76 16.83 -18.15
C LYS A 114 9.64 16.83 -19.67
N LYS A 115 10.26 17.81 -20.33
CA LYS A 115 10.32 17.90 -21.80
C LYS A 115 11.11 16.76 -22.43
N GLU A 116 12.11 16.25 -21.71
CA GLU A 116 12.96 15.14 -22.15
C GLU A 116 13.34 14.29 -20.94
N VAL A 117 13.49 12.98 -21.16
CA VAL A 117 13.99 12.04 -20.14
C VAL A 117 15.10 11.21 -20.76
N HIS A 118 16.28 11.27 -20.15
CA HIS A 118 17.42 10.45 -20.58
C HIS A 118 17.32 9.05 -20.00
N GLY A 119 17.24 8.06 -20.87
CA GLY A 119 17.19 6.65 -20.54
C GLY A 119 18.57 6.08 -20.21
N HIS A 120 18.68 5.37 -19.09
CA HIS A 120 19.88 4.62 -18.68
C HIS A 120 19.53 3.49 -17.70
N PRO A 121 20.43 2.52 -17.45
CA PRO A 121 20.13 1.35 -16.62
C PRO A 121 19.62 1.61 -15.20
N GLU A 122 20.16 2.64 -14.55
CA GLU A 122 19.83 3.01 -13.16
C GLU A 122 18.78 4.12 -13.06
N MET A 123 18.08 4.42 -14.15
CA MET A 123 17.04 5.46 -14.13
C MET A 123 15.84 5.01 -13.31
N VAL A 124 15.07 5.97 -12.78
CA VAL A 124 13.74 5.66 -12.26
C VAL A 124 12.87 5.13 -13.42
N PRO A 125 12.17 4.00 -13.26
CA PRO A 125 11.36 3.43 -14.34
C PRO A 125 10.32 4.41 -14.88
N LEU A 126 10.21 4.47 -16.20
CA LEU A 126 9.24 5.31 -16.92
C LEU A 126 7.90 4.59 -17.10
N ASP A 127 6.81 5.35 -16.96
CA ASP A 127 5.48 4.89 -17.38
C ASP A 127 5.49 4.57 -18.88
N SER A 128 4.82 3.48 -19.27
CA SER A 128 4.80 3.01 -20.65
C SER A 128 4.21 4.06 -21.60
N PHE A 129 3.18 4.80 -21.15
CA PHE A 129 2.58 5.90 -21.89
C PHE A 129 3.58 6.99 -22.28
N PHE A 130 4.61 7.25 -21.47
CA PHE A 130 5.65 8.24 -21.82
C PHE A 130 6.61 7.76 -22.91
N THR A 131 6.52 6.49 -23.29
CA THR A 131 7.35 5.86 -24.33
C THR A 131 6.54 5.48 -25.57
N ILE A 132 5.35 6.08 -25.77
CA ILE A 132 4.54 5.92 -26.99
C ILE A 132 5.21 6.50 -28.24
N THR A 133 6.08 7.49 -28.05
CA THR A 133 6.89 8.04 -29.14
C THR A 133 8.25 7.35 -29.19
N PRO A 134 8.80 7.11 -30.40
CA PRO A 134 10.14 6.56 -30.53
C PRO A 134 11.17 7.47 -29.84
N PRO A 135 12.11 6.92 -29.04
CA PRO A 135 13.15 7.73 -28.44
C PRO A 135 14.16 8.22 -29.48
N ASP A 136 14.80 9.35 -29.19
CA ASP A 136 16.00 9.77 -29.92
C ASP A 136 17.21 8.99 -29.42
N LEU A 137 18.07 8.60 -30.37
CA LEU A 137 19.27 7.81 -30.13
C LEU A 137 20.49 8.58 -30.61
N ASN A 138 21.39 8.89 -29.70
CA ASN A 138 22.57 9.70 -30.00
C ASN A 138 23.81 9.20 -29.24
N TRP A 139 25.00 9.42 -29.76
CA TRP A 139 26.27 9.17 -29.07
C TRP A 139 27.40 10.00 -29.66
N PRO A 140 28.51 10.19 -28.92
CA PRO A 140 29.67 10.91 -29.45
C PRO A 140 30.17 10.28 -30.77
N GLY A 141 30.18 11.06 -31.84
CA GLY A 141 30.64 10.61 -33.16
C GLY A 141 29.56 10.05 -34.08
N LEU A 142 28.29 9.98 -33.65
CA LEU A 142 27.18 9.66 -34.55
C LEU A 142 27.11 10.66 -35.71
N GLY A 143 27.00 10.15 -36.94
CA GLY A 143 26.95 10.98 -38.14
C GLY A 143 28.29 11.65 -38.51
N LYS A 144 29.40 11.18 -37.94
CA LYS A 144 30.75 11.50 -38.42
C LYS A 144 31.26 10.33 -39.25
N ASP A 145 32.07 10.63 -40.27
CA ASP A 145 32.75 9.64 -41.12
C ASP A 145 31.86 8.75 -42.00
N GLY A 146 30.55 9.06 -42.13
CA GLY A 146 29.63 8.32 -43.01
C GLY A 146 29.27 6.91 -42.53
N ASN A 147 29.53 6.59 -41.27
CA ASN A 147 29.22 5.28 -40.68
C ASN A 147 27.70 5.05 -40.62
N ARG A 148 27.28 3.81 -40.90
CA ARG A 148 25.90 3.34 -40.86
C ARG A 148 25.73 2.25 -39.80
N TYR A 149 24.53 2.15 -39.23
CA TYR A 149 24.21 1.23 -38.15
C TYR A 149 22.87 0.53 -38.37
N THR A 150 22.78 -0.71 -37.89
CA THR A 150 21.51 -1.40 -37.67
C THR A 150 21.10 -1.21 -36.22
N ILE A 151 19.88 -0.73 -36.00
CA ILE A 151 19.32 -0.45 -34.67
C ILE A 151 18.25 -1.50 -34.37
N LEU A 152 18.37 -2.16 -33.24
CA LEU A 152 17.39 -3.13 -32.74
C LEU A 152 16.97 -2.73 -31.32
N ILE A 153 15.67 -2.57 -31.11
CA ILE A 153 15.07 -2.40 -29.78
C ILE A 153 14.26 -3.66 -29.47
N THR A 154 14.47 -4.25 -28.31
CA THR A 154 13.84 -5.51 -27.92
C THR A 154 13.38 -5.51 -26.46
N ASP A 155 12.33 -6.27 -26.19
CA ASP A 155 11.90 -6.70 -24.87
C ASP A 155 12.45 -8.11 -24.61
N PRO A 156 13.55 -8.26 -23.87
CA PRO A 156 14.10 -9.57 -23.51
C PRO A 156 13.27 -10.31 -22.47
N SER A 157 12.33 -9.64 -21.81
CA SER A 157 11.46 -10.25 -20.79
C SER A 157 10.44 -11.18 -21.44
N GLU A 158 9.88 -10.75 -22.58
CA GLU A 158 8.90 -11.50 -23.37
C GLU A 158 9.48 -12.04 -24.71
N GLY A 159 10.73 -11.70 -25.03
CA GLY A 159 11.38 -12.09 -26.29
C GLY A 159 10.73 -11.44 -27.51
N LYS A 160 10.45 -10.13 -27.45
CA LYS A 160 9.76 -9.40 -28.54
C LYS A 160 10.66 -8.34 -29.17
N ILE A 161 10.49 -8.10 -30.47
CA ILE A 161 11.13 -6.97 -31.15
C ILE A 161 10.20 -5.76 -31.06
N LEU A 162 10.72 -4.64 -30.60
CA LEU A 162 10.02 -3.38 -30.47
C LEU A 162 10.33 -2.43 -31.63
N PHE A 163 11.52 -2.51 -32.22
CA PHE A 163 11.92 -1.70 -33.38
C PHE A 163 13.11 -2.34 -34.09
N LEU A 164 13.15 -2.27 -35.42
CA LEU A 164 14.29 -2.70 -36.21
C LEU A 164 14.48 -1.77 -37.41
N SER A 165 15.69 -1.25 -37.59
CA SER A 165 16.04 -0.41 -38.73
C SER A 165 17.47 -0.64 -39.21
N THR A 166 17.73 -0.33 -40.48
CA THR A 166 19.07 -0.31 -41.10
C THR A 166 19.40 1.09 -41.60
N ASN A 167 20.68 1.32 -41.92
CA ASN A 167 21.18 2.60 -42.42
C ASN A 167 20.94 3.77 -41.43
N PHE A 168 20.96 3.55 -40.12
CA PHE A 168 20.91 4.67 -39.17
C PHE A 168 22.27 5.39 -39.14
N PRO A 169 22.34 6.75 -39.12
CA PRO A 169 21.24 7.72 -39.11
C PRO A 169 20.86 8.28 -40.49
N TYR A 170 21.45 7.79 -41.59
CA TYR A 170 21.28 8.33 -42.94
C TYR A 170 20.44 7.43 -43.84
N GLU A 171 19.36 7.95 -44.44
CA GLU A 171 18.48 7.12 -45.27
C GLU A 171 17.93 5.91 -44.49
N THR A 172 17.64 6.12 -43.20
CA THR A 172 17.22 5.06 -42.28
C THR A 172 15.99 4.33 -42.80
N HIS A 173 16.13 3.03 -43.02
CA HIS A 173 15.05 2.17 -43.48
C HIS A 173 14.50 1.39 -42.29
N LYS A 174 13.26 1.68 -41.91
CA LYS A 174 12.56 0.99 -40.83
C LYS A 174 11.98 -0.32 -41.35
N ILE A 175 12.46 -1.43 -40.81
CA ILE A 175 11.99 -2.78 -41.15
C ILE A 175 10.82 -3.17 -40.25
N ILE A 176 10.93 -2.85 -38.96
CA ILE A 176 9.86 -3.00 -37.97
C ILE A 176 9.64 -1.63 -37.34
N GLU A 177 8.42 -1.10 -37.48
CA GLU A 177 8.03 0.17 -36.85
C GLU A 177 8.08 0.07 -35.32
N TYR A 178 8.33 1.21 -34.69
CA TYR A 178 8.48 1.29 -33.25
C TYR A 178 7.17 0.93 -32.55
N ASN A 179 7.26 0.03 -31.58
CA ASN A 179 6.18 -0.33 -30.66
C ASN A 179 6.66 -0.13 -29.22
N THR A 180 5.78 0.38 -28.39
CA THR A 180 6.02 0.64 -26.98
C THR A 180 6.14 -0.65 -26.19
N LEU A 181 7.06 -0.69 -25.22
CA LEU A 181 7.13 -1.76 -24.23
C LEU A 181 5.93 -1.66 -23.30
N LYS A 182 5.16 -2.75 -23.17
CA LYS A 182 3.90 -2.80 -22.42
C LYS A 182 3.98 -3.89 -21.36
N PRO A 183 4.73 -3.68 -20.27
CA PRO A 183 4.76 -4.64 -19.16
C PRO A 183 3.37 -4.68 -18.50
N TYR A 184 3.04 -5.84 -17.92
CA TYR A 184 1.76 -6.07 -17.22
C TYR A 184 1.95 -6.46 -15.75
N ARG A 185 3.20 -6.63 -15.30
CA ARG A 185 3.58 -6.95 -13.90
C ARG A 185 3.81 -5.68 -13.10
N ASP A 186 3.76 -5.76 -11.79
CA ASP A 186 4.14 -4.60 -10.97
C ASP A 186 5.65 -4.28 -11.03
N SER A 187 6.47 -5.27 -11.37
CA SER A 187 7.91 -5.08 -11.60
C SER A 187 8.23 -4.46 -12.96
N PRO A 188 9.24 -3.57 -13.06
CA PRO A 188 9.64 -2.96 -14.33
C PRO A 188 10.36 -3.95 -15.25
N SER A 189 10.20 -3.75 -16.56
CA SER A 189 10.87 -4.52 -17.61
C SER A 189 11.90 -3.66 -18.36
N PRO A 190 13.04 -4.24 -18.78
CA PRO A 190 14.03 -3.54 -19.58
C PRO A 190 13.60 -3.40 -21.04
N MET A 191 13.62 -2.17 -21.57
CA MET A 191 13.66 -1.91 -23.02
C MET A 191 15.13 -1.82 -23.45
N VAL A 192 15.62 -2.80 -24.21
CA VAL A 192 17.03 -2.91 -24.58
C VAL A 192 17.28 -2.32 -25.96
N PHE A 193 18.36 -1.55 -26.09
CA PHE A 193 18.83 -0.93 -27.31
C PHE A 193 20.15 -1.55 -27.74
N LEU A 194 20.17 -2.16 -28.93
CA LEU A 194 21.32 -2.82 -29.52
C LEU A 194 21.72 -2.10 -30.80
N ILE A 195 23.00 -1.75 -30.91
CA ILE A 195 23.57 -1.04 -32.05
C ILE A 195 24.60 -1.93 -32.74
N PHE A 196 24.36 -2.24 -34.01
CA PHE A 196 25.29 -3.02 -34.83
C PHE A 196 25.95 -2.12 -35.87
N SER A 197 27.28 -2.22 -36.00
CA SER A 197 28.01 -1.53 -37.07
C SER A 197 27.66 -2.16 -38.43
N GLN A 198 27.41 -1.33 -39.43
CA GLN A 198 27.05 -1.77 -40.78
C GLN A 198 28.15 -1.35 -41.75
N GLU A 199 28.52 -2.24 -42.68
CA GLU A 199 29.48 -1.91 -43.73
C GLU A 199 28.80 -1.10 -44.84
N GLN A 200 29.55 -0.25 -45.56
CA GLN A 200 29.00 0.65 -46.57
C GLN A 200 28.23 -0.06 -47.69
N ASN A 201 28.52 -1.34 -47.95
CA ASN A 201 27.88 -2.14 -48.99
C ASN A 201 26.68 -2.97 -48.48
N ASP A 202 26.51 -3.12 -47.16
CA ASP A 202 25.48 -3.99 -46.56
C ASP A 202 24.16 -3.22 -46.40
N VAL A 203 23.45 -2.92 -47.50
CA VAL A 203 22.24 -2.06 -47.42
C VAL A 203 21.02 -2.80 -46.84
N GLN A 204 20.99 -4.13 -46.88
CA GLN A 204 19.84 -4.96 -46.50
C GLN A 204 20.24 -6.11 -45.56
N LEU A 205 19.32 -6.49 -44.66
CA LEU A 205 19.46 -7.68 -43.82
C LEU A 205 19.20 -8.94 -44.66
N ASN A 206 20.03 -9.96 -44.47
CA ASN A 206 19.86 -11.28 -45.09
C ASN A 206 18.67 -12.06 -44.50
N PHE A 207 18.31 -11.75 -43.26
CA PHE A 207 17.22 -12.39 -42.54
C PHE A 207 16.44 -11.34 -41.77
N ILE A 208 15.15 -11.24 -42.09
CA ILE A 208 14.18 -10.44 -41.33
C ILE A 208 13.38 -11.42 -40.45
N PRO A 209 13.45 -11.30 -39.12
CA PRO A 209 12.67 -12.16 -38.23
C PRO A 209 11.18 -11.95 -38.48
N GLN A 210 10.42 -13.04 -38.65
CA GLN A 210 8.97 -12.97 -38.75
C GLN A 210 8.41 -12.62 -37.37
N GLN A 211 7.74 -11.47 -37.24
CA GLN A 211 6.94 -11.23 -36.05
C GLN A 211 5.73 -12.17 -36.07
N PRO A 212 5.33 -12.76 -34.93
CA PRO A 212 4.04 -13.41 -34.84
C PRO A 212 2.97 -12.38 -35.21
N ASN A 213 2.30 -12.58 -36.35
CA ASN A 213 1.27 -11.68 -36.87
C ASN A 213 0.18 -11.51 -35.81
N GLY A 214 0.00 -10.29 -35.30
CA GLY A 214 -1.10 -9.97 -34.38
C GLY A 214 -2.50 -9.99 -35.01
N ASN A 215 -2.64 -10.30 -36.30
CA ASN A 215 -3.89 -10.25 -37.06
C ASN A 215 -4.03 -11.41 -38.08
N LYS A 216 -3.70 -12.66 -37.71
CA LYS A 216 -4.18 -13.81 -38.48
C LYS A 216 -5.23 -14.56 -37.69
N ASP A 217 -6.45 -14.47 -38.22
CA ASP A 217 -7.59 -15.29 -37.87
C ASP A 217 -7.21 -16.76 -37.73
N LEU A 218 -7.54 -17.31 -36.56
CA LEU A 218 -8.11 -18.65 -36.35
C LEU A 218 -7.89 -19.70 -37.46
N GLU A 219 -6.65 -20.08 -37.74
CA GLU A 219 -6.36 -21.41 -38.31
C GLU A 219 -5.10 -21.99 -37.65
N ASP A 220 -5.38 -22.88 -36.69
CA ASP A 220 -4.75 -24.19 -36.54
C ASP A 220 -3.26 -24.28 -36.90
N ASP A 221 -2.40 -23.71 -36.05
CA ASP A 221 -1.04 -24.23 -35.96
C ASP A 221 -0.55 -24.26 -34.51
N SER A 222 -0.43 -25.49 -34.03
CA SER A 222 0.08 -25.95 -32.74
C SER A 222 1.56 -25.59 -32.49
N SER A 223 1.94 -24.31 -32.61
CA SER A 223 3.27 -23.86 -32.20
C SER A 223 3.20 -22.98 -30.96
N SER A 224 3.72 -23.51 -29.88
CA SER A 224 4.30 -22.72 -28.80
C SER A 224 5.27 -21.67 -29.37
N GLU A 225 4.94 -20.40 -29.19
CA GLU A 225 5.86 -19.30 -28.87
C GLU A 225 7.10 -19.08 -29.76
N ASN A 226 6.96 -18.28 -30.81
CA ASN A 226 8.10 -17.68 -31.50
C ASN A 226 8.64 -16.47 -30.69
N THR A 227 9.41 -16.74 -29.64
CA THR A 227 10.24 -15.72 -28.98
C THR A 227 11.42 -15.34 -29.87
N PHE A 228 11.76 -14.06 -29.96
CA PHE A 228 12.89 -13.56 -30.73
C PHE A 228 14.22 -14.12 -30.23
N ASP A 229 14.99 -14.72 -31.15
CA ASP A 229 16.33 -15.25 -30.93
C ASP A 229 17.38 -14.30 -31.53
N LEU A 230 18.06 -13.57 -30.64
CA LEU A 230 19.13 -12.64 -31.02
C LEU A 230 20.38 -13.37 -31.57
N PRO A 231 20.90 -14.44 -30.95
CA PRO A 231 21.97 -15.24 -31.56
C PRO A 231 21.69 -15.67 -33.00
N GLU A 232 20.49 -16.21 -33.27
CA GLU A 232 20.09 -16.63 -34.61
C GLU A 232 20.04 -15.43 -35.58
N PHE A 233 19.45 -14.32 -35.14
CA PHE A 233 19.41 -13.08 -35.91
C PHE A 233 20.82 -12.57 -36.25
N MET A 234 21.73 -12.59 -35.27
CA MET A 234 23.11 -12.16 -35.46
C MET A 234 23.88 -13.08 -36.41
N LEU A 235 23.68 -14.39 -36.30
CA LEU A 235 24.34 -15.36 -37.17
C LEU A 235 23.84 -15.23 -38.63
N LYS A 236 22.53 -15.19 -38.84
CA LYS A 236 21.95 -15.11 -40.20
C LYS A 236 22.27 -13.80 -40.92
N ASN A 237 22.50 -12.73 -40.17
CA ASN A 237 22.84 -11.41 -40.72
C ASN A 237 24.34 -11.06 -40.65
N ASN A 238 25.22 -12.00 -40.26
CA ASN A 238 26.65 -11.76 -40.10
C ASN A 238 26.98 -10.58 -39.14
N LEU A 239 26.23 -10.46 -38.04
CA LEU A 239 26.35 -9.39 -37.05
C LEU A 239 27.08 -9.81 -35.75
N THR A 240 27.57 -11.05 -35.67
CA THR A 240 28.11 -11.64 -34.42
C THR A 240 29.24 -10.83 -33.77
N THR A 241 30.12 -10.23 -34.57
CA THR A 241 31.22 -9.36 -34.10
C THR A 241 30.91 -7.87 -34.28
N LYS A 242 29.71 -7.54 -34.78
CA LYS A 242 29.31 -6.18 -35.17
C LYS A 242 28.48 -5.49 -34.08
N LEU A 243 28.16 -6.14 -32.96
CA LEU A 243 27.50 -5.50 -31.82
C LEU A 243 28.47 -4.51 -31.15
N VAL A 244 28.24 -3.21 -31.36
CA VAL A 244 29.13 -2.13 -30.92
C VAL A 244 28.53 -1.22 -29.86
N GLY A 245 27.22 -1.31 -29.59
CA GLY A 245 26.56 -0.55 -28.53
C GLY A 245 25.43 -1.33 -27.87
N LEU A 246 25.32 -1.18 -26.55
CA LEU A 246 24.27 -1.77 -25.72
C LEU A 246 23.91 -0.81 -24.58
N THR A 247 22.62 -0.57 -24.38
CA THR A 247 22.07 0.09 -23.19
C THR A 247 20.61 -0.34 -23.00
N TRP A 248 20.00 0.02 -21.89
CA TRP A 248 18.56 -0.19 -21.67
C TRP A 248 17.95 0.94 -20.85
N SER A 249 16.63 1.00 -20.89
CA SER A 249 15.81 1.86 -20.05
C SER A 249 14.78 1.01 -19.32
N LEU A 250 14.47 1.37 -18.07
CA LEU A 250 13.48 0.65 -17.28
C LEU A 250 12.09 1.22 -17.56
N ILE A 251 11.18 0.37 -17.99
CA ILE A 251 9.78 0.72 -18.24
C ILE A 251 8.93 -0.01 -17.21
N LYS A 252 8.13 0.72 -16.45
CA LYS A 252 7.18 0.15 -15.49
C LYS A 252 5.79 0.08 -16.10
N THR A 253 4.97 -0.75 -15.47
CA THR A 253 3.56 -0.91 -15.80
C THR A 253 2.76 0.30 -15.35
N ASP A 254 1.88 0.75 -16.23
CA ASP A 254 0.93 1.84 -16.01
C ASP A 254 -0.46 1.39 -16.48
N PRO A 255 -1.53 2.16 -16.20
CA PRO A 255 -2.89 1.79 -16.63
C PRO A 255 -2.98 1.56 -18.14
N TYR A 256 -2.26 2.35 -18.94
CA TYR A 256 -2.17 2.18 -20.39
C TYR A 256 -1.63 0.80 -20.78
N SER A 257 -0.49 0.37 -20.23
CA SER A 257 0.10 -0.92 -20.58
C SER A 257 -0.76 -2.10 -20.13
N ILE A 258 -1.43 -1.99 -18.98
CA ILE A 258 -2.38 -2.99 -18.50
C ILE A 258 -3.55 -3.12 -19.49
N GLU A 259 -4.16 -2.00 -19.90
CA GLU A 259 -5.30 -2.04 -20.82
C GLU A 259 -4.93 -2.65 -22.17
N VAL A 260 -3.77 -2.29 -22.72
CA VAL A 260 -3.33 -2.88 -23.99
C VAL A 260 -3.13 -4.39 -23.85
N ASN A 261 -2.57 -4.88 -22.75
CA ASN A 261 -2.43 -6.33 -22.51
C ASN A 261 -3.78 -7.01 -22.27
N ARG A 262 -4.71 -6.35 -21.57
CA ARG A 262 -6.10 -6.81 -21.36
C ARG A 262 -6.79 -7.04 -22.68
N GLN A 263 -6.62 -6.12 -23.62
CA GLN A 263 -7.21 -6.19 -24.97
C GLN A 263 -6.49 -7.17 -25.90
N SER A 264 -5.15 -7.21 -25.87
CA SER A 264 -4.38 -7.98 -26.87
C SER A 264 -4.15 -9.44 -26.49
N ASN A 265 -3.86 -9.73 -25.22
CA ASN A 265 -3.41 -11.05 -24.77
C ASN A 265 -4.33 -11.63 -23.67
N GLY A 266 -5.33 -10.86 -23.23
CA GLY A 266 -6.29 -11.28 -22.20
C GLY A 266 -5.76 -11.25 -20.76
N ILE A 267 -4.55 -10.73 -20.53
CA ILE A 267 -3.98 -10.58 -19.18
C ILE A 267 -4.58 -9.34 -18.54
N ASP A 268 -5.41 -9.52 -17.51
CA ASP A 268 -6.04 -8.44 -16.76
C ASP A 268 -5.35 -8.26 -15.40
N ASN A 269 -4.56 -7.20 -15.26
CA ASN A 269 -3.96 -6.79 -13.99
C ASN A 269 -4.54 -5.47 -13.46
N CYS A 270 -5.75 -5.09 -13.88
CA CYS A 270 -6.35 -3.80 -13.50
C CYS A 270 -6.62 -3.71 -11.98
N HIS A 271 -6.81 -4.84 -11.30
CA HIS A 271 -6.98 -4.90 -9.84
C HIS A 271 -5.75 -4.40 -9.07
N SER A 272 -4.53 -4.52 -9.64
CA SER A 272 -3.31 -3.98 -9.04
C SER A 272 -3.36 -2.46 -8.83
N LEU A 273 -4.05 -1.73 -9.70
CA LEU A 273 -4.21 -0.28 -9.59
C LEU A 273 -5.04 0.09 -8.34
N LEU A 274 -6.09 -0.69 -8.07
CA LEU A 274 -6.95 -0.52 -6.90
C LEU A 274 -6.21 -0.88 -5.61
N ILE A 275 -5.42 -1.97 -5.62
CA ILE A 275 -4.56 -2.35 -4.48
C ILE A 275 -3.61 -1.20 -4.14
N LYS A 276 -2.89 -0.67 -5.13
CA LYS A 276 -1.96 0.45 -4.93
C LYS A 276 -2.66 1.69 -4.38
N LYS A 277 -3.85 2.02 -4.88
CA LYS A 277 -4.67 3.15 -4.40
C LYS A 277 -5.09 2.97 -2.94
N LEU A 278 -5.64 1.80 -2.58
CA LEU A 278 -6.05 1.47 -1.21
C LEU A 278 -4.87 1.51 -0.22
N GLN A 279 -3.72 0.96 -0.61
CA GLN A 279 -2.51 0.97 0.22
C GLN A 279 -1.93 2.36 0.41
N LYS A 280 -1.91 3.19 -0.64
CA LYS A 280 -1.30 4.52 -0.62
C LYS A 280 -2.14 5.52 0.19
N ASP A 281 -3.45 5.51 -0.04
CA ASP A 281 -4.31 6.57 0.48
C ASP A 281 -4.88 6.24 1.87
N HIS A 282 -4.74 4.98 2.33
CA HIS A 282 -5.30 4.49 3.59
C HIS A 282 -6.77 4.89 3.77
N THR A 283 -7.54 4.87 2.68
CA THR A 283 -8.89 5.45 2.60
C THR A 283 -9.86 4.85 3.63
N PHE A 284 -9.70 3.56 3.96
CA PHE A 284 -10.58 2.88 4.90
C PHE A 284 -9.80 2.11 5.97
N ASP A 285 -10.25 2.19 7.23
CA ASP A 285 -9.61 1.53 8.37
C ASP A 285 -9.45 0.01 8.17
N PHE A 286 -10.42 -0.63 7.50
CA PHE A 286 -10.39 -2.09 7.27
C PHE A 286 -9.25 -2.53 6.33
N VAL A 287 -8.66 -1.62 5.55
CA VAL A 287 -7.61 -1.96 4.58
C VAL A 287 -6.39 -2.56 5.27
N LEU A 288 -6.06 -2.12 6.49
CA LEU A 288 -4.91 -2.61 7.26
C LEU A 288 -5.07 -4.08 7.71
N ASN A 289 -6.31 -4.54 7.88
CA ASN A 289 -6.62 -5.89 8.36
C ASN A 289 -6.99 -6.85 7.21
N PHE A 290 -7.13 -6.35 5.99
CA PHE A 290 -7.49 -7.14 4.82
C PHE A 290 -6.24 -7.61 4.07
N ASN A 291 -6.21 -8.91 3.73
CA ASN A 291 -5.24 -9.43 2.77
C ASN A 291 -5.63 -9.01 1.35
N LEU A 292 -5.12 -7.86 0.90
CA LEU A 292 -5.39 -7.33 -0.45
C LEU A 292 -4.84 -8.22 -1.58
N ASN A 293 -3.89 -9.12 -1.29
CA ASN A 293 -3.38 -10.09 -2.28
C ASN A 293 -4.43 -11.13 -2.69
N GLU A 294 -5.59 -11.16 -2.01
CA GLU A 294 -6.73 -11.98 -2.44
C GLU A 294 -7.43 -11.42 -3.69
N LEU A 295 -7.35 -10.09 -3.90
CA LEU A 295 -7.95 -9.42 -5.06
C LEU A 295 -7.29 -9.95 -6.35
N ASP A 296 -8.11 -10.55 -7.19
CA ASP A 296 -7.69 -11.20 -8.43
C ASP A 296 -8.59 -10.85 -9.62
N ASN A 297 -9.61 -10.00 -9.41
CA ASN A 297 -10.54 -9.56 -10.44
C ASN A 297 -10.88 -8.07 -10.31
N THR A 298 -11.38 -7.51 -11.40
CA THR A 298 -11.97 -6.17 -11.44
C THR A 298 -13.49 -6.23 -11.53
N VAL A 299 -14.13 -5.26 -10.89
CA VAL A 299 -15.59 -5.08 -10.95
C VAL A 299 -15.90 -3.68 -11.45
N SER A 300 -16.71 -3.63 -12.50
CA SER A 300 -17.34 -2.41 -13.00
C SER A 300 -18.72 -2.26 -12.36
N LEU A 301 -18.98 -1.08 -11.84
CA LEU A 301 -20.20 -0.69 -11.15
C LEU A 301 -20.77 0.52 -11.88
N SER A 302 -21.99 0.43 -12.38
CA SER A 302 -22.63 1.52 -13.11
C SER A 302 -24.07 1.78 -12.68
N TYR A 303 -24.46 3.05 -12.70
CA TYR A 303 -25.80 3.51 -12.38
C TYR A 303 -26.44 4.17 -13.60
N TYR A 304 -27.71 3.85 -13.84
CA TYR A 304 -28.49 4.52 -14.85
C TYR A 304 -29.07 5.83 -14.30
N GLN A 305 -28.72 6.94 -14.94
CA GLN A 305 -29.30 8.25 -14.69
C GLN A 305 -30.39 8.53 -15.74
N PRO A 306 -31.66 8.71 -15.34
CA PRO A 306 -32.71 9.11 -16.28
C PRO A 306 -32.63 10.61 -16.59
N SER A 307 -33.00 10.99 -17.81
CA SER A 307 -33.18 12.40 -18.15
C SER A 307 -34.28 13.02 -17.27
N THR A 308 -33.90 14.03 -16.48
CA THR A 308 -34.78 14.61 -15.46
C THR A 308 -34.60 16.12 -15.40
N GLU A 309 -35.71 16.85 -15.34
CA GLU A 309 -35.73 18.28 -15.11
C GLU A 309 -36.53 18.59 -13.84
N PHE A 310 -35.97 19.38 -12.93
CA PHE A 310 -36.68 19.85 -11.75
C PHE A 310 -36.21 21.22 -11.28
N LYS A 311 -37.07 21.89 -10.50
CA LYS A 311 -36.77 23.18 -9.88
C LYS A 311 -36.66 23.00 -8.37
N VAL A 312 -35.55 23.44 -7.78
CA VAL A 312 -35.31 23.44 -6.34
C VAL A 312 -34.60 24.73 -5.95
N CYS A 313 -34.97 25.30 -4.79
CA CYS A 313 -34.32 26.52 -4.27
C CYS A 313 -34.25 27.69 -5.26
N CYS A 314 -35.33 27.87 -6.05
CA CYS A 314 -35.45 28.87 -7.11
C CYS A 314 -34.60 28.64 -8.37
N GLU A 315 -33.76 27.61 -8.41
CA GLU A 315 -32.92 27.22 -9.55
C GLU A 315 -33.51 26.02 -10.30
N LYS A 316 -33.20 25.93 -11.60
CA LYS A 316 -33.63 24.83 -12.48
C LYS A 316 -32.41 23.95 -12.77
N PHE A 317 -32.56 22.65 -12.53
CA PHE A 317 -31.55 21.64 -12.79
C PHE A 317 -32.03 20.72 -13.91
N THR A 318 -31.13 20.41 -14.83
CA THR A 318 -31.38 19.51 -15.96
C THR A 318 -30.30 18.44 -15.96
N TYR A 319 -30.73 17.18 -15.92
CA TYR A 319 -29.87 16.02 -16.03
C TYR A 319 -30.16 15.29 -17.33
N ASP A 320 -29.11 14.98 -18.07
CA ASP A 320 -29.19 14.16 -19.28
C ASP A 320 -29.21 12.67 -18.92
N GLU A 321 -29.77 11.87 -19.83
CA GLU A 321 -29.77 10.41 -19.70
C GLU A 321 -28.34 9.87 -19.89
N ASP A 322 -27.82 9.14 -18.91
CA ASP A 322 -26.45 8.65 -18.93
C ASP A 322 -26.25 7.39 -18.05
N TYR A 323 -25.12 6.70 -18.22
CA TYR A 323 -24.65 5.64 -17.33
C TYR A 323 -23.39 6.08 -16.59
N ILE A 324 -23.55 6.40 -15.31
CA ILE A 324 -22.45 6.88 -14.46
C ILE A 324 -21.71 5.67 -13.89
N MET A 325 -20.42 5.57 -14.20
CA MET A 325 -19.54 4.53 -13.67
C MET A 325 -18.93 4.97 -12.34
N ALA A 326 -18.81 4.04 -11.40
CA ALA A 326 -17.97 4.27 -10.23
C ALA A 326 -16.50 4.24 -10.65
N ASP A 327 -15.79 5.34 -10.41
CA ASP A 327 -14.37 5.47 -10.69
C ASP A 327 -13.61 5.64 -9.36
N PRO A 328 -13.11 4.56 -8.75
CA PRO A 328 -12.29 4.62 -7.53
C PRO A 328 -10.87 5.17 -7.74
N LEU A 329 -10.38 5.25 -8.98
CA LEU A 329 -9.03 5.75 -9.28
C LEU A 329 -9.03 7.27 -9.48
N ALA A 330 -10.13 7.83 -10.00
CA ALA A 330 -10.47 9.24 -9.95
C ALA A 330 -11.23 9.58 -8.65
N TYR A 331 -11.35 10.87 -8.32
CA TYR A 331 -12.31 11.30 -7.30
C TYR A 331 -13.68 11.44 -7.95
N GLY A 332 -14.36 10.30 -8.17
CA GLY A 332 -15.68 10.24 -8.80
C GLY A 332 -16.83 10.24 -7.78
N TYR A 333 -17.67 11.28 -7.82
CA TYR A 333 -18.95 11.34 -7.10
C TYR A 333 -20.07 10.77 -7.97
N ILE A 334 -20.99 10.01 -7.36
CA ILE A 334 -22.22 9.56 -8.04
C ILE A 334 -23.42 10.38 -7.53
N PRO A 335 -24.12 11.11 -8.42
CA PRO A 335 -25.33 11.88 -8.09
C PRO A 335 -26.41 11.04 -7.39
N SER A 336 -27.08 11.63 -6.41
CA SER A 336 -28.10 10.90 -5.63
C SER A 336 -29.31 10.47 -6.47
N LEU A 337 -29.60 11.20 -7.55
CA LEU A 337 -30.61 10.84 -8.54
C LEU A 337 -30.36 9.45 -9.15
N SER A 338 -29.10 9.16 -9.47
CA SER A 338 -28.68 7.90 -10.11
C SER A 338 -28.72 6.72 -9.14
N LEU A 339 -28.55 7.01 -7.84
CA LEU A 339 -28.49 6.02 -6.75
C LEU A 339 -29.86 5.49 -6.30
N ILE A 340 -30.97 5.99 -6.83
CA ILE A 340 -32.32 5.54 -6.49
C ILE A 340 -32.51 4.06 -6.84
N ASN A 341 -31.98 3.65 -7.99
CA ASN A 341 -32.10 2.29 -8.50
C ASN A 341 -30.85 1.48 -8.19
N LYS A 342 -31.01 0.16 -8.07
CA LYS A 342 -29.89 -0.76 -7.92
C LYS A 342 -28.92 -0.61 -9.11
N PRO A 343 -27.60 -0.71 -8.89
CA PRO A 343 -26.63 -0.60 -9.97
C PRO A 343 -26.61 -1.84 -10.86
N LYS A 344 -25.99 -1.67 -12.03
CA LYS A 344 -25.51 -2.78 -12.86
C LYS A 344 -24.09 -3.14 -12.44
N LEU A 345 -23.84 -4.42 -12.22
CA LEU A 345 -22.54 -4.95 -11.83
C LEU A 345 -22.00 -5.85 -12.93
N LYS A 346 -20.76 -5.64 -13.32
CA LYS A 346 -20.06 -6.52 -14.25
C LYS A 346 -18.68 -6.85 -13.69
N MET A 347 -18.39 -8.12 -13.48
CA MET A 347 -17.07 -8.59 -13.08
C MET A 347 -16.38 -9.21 -14.29
N ILE A 348 -15.23 -8.68 -14.67
CA ILE A 348 -14.44 -9.23 -15.77
C ILE A 348 -13.51 -10.28 -15.16
N LYS A 349 -13.97 -11.54 -15.12
CA LYS A 349 -13.09 -12.68 -14.85
C LYS A 349 -12.61 -13.22 -16.19
N ASN A 350 -11.44 -12.79 -16.63
CA ASN A 350 -10.80 -13.43 -17.78
C ASN A 350 -10.16 -14.73 -17.30
N SER A 351 -10.91 -15.83 -17.42
CA SER A 351 -10.36 -17.17 -17.22
C SER A 351 -9.42 -17.47 -18.38
N ASN A 352 -8.13 -17.26 -18.20
CA ASN A 352 -7.09 -18.08 -18.81
C ASN A 352 -5.80 -17.93 -18.00
N PHE A 353 -5.11 -19.05 -17.83
CA PHE A 353 -3.91 -19.25 -17.00
C PHE A 353 -4.17 -19.42 -15.50
N ILE A 354 -4.91 -20.46 -15.13
CA ILE A 354 -4.42 -21.58 -14.31
C ILE A 354 -5.49 -22.68 -14.38
N ASP A 355 -5.36 -23.55 -15.37
CA ASP A 355 -5.54 -24.99 -15.15
C ASP A 355 -4.79 -25.69 -16.30
N ASN A 356 -3.59 -26.15 -15.97
CA ASN A 356 -2.64 -26.90 -16.80
C ASN A 356 -2.02 -26.18 -18.00
N TYR A 357 -0.71 -25.98 -17.87
CA TYR A 357 0.32 -25.85 -18.91
C TYR A 357 0.34 -26.99 -19.94
N GLN A 358 -0.75 -27.76 -20.11
CA GLN A 358 -0.88 -28.70 -21.22
C GLN A 358 -2.28 -28.84 -21.82
N ARG A 359 -3.37 -28.35 -21.22
CA ARG A 359 -4.69 -28.51 -21.84
C ARG A 359 -5.65 -27.45 -21.34
N ILE A 360 -6.00 -26.50 -22.20
CA ILE A 360 -7.35 -26.02 -22.54
C ILE A 360 -7.21 -24.64 -23.20
N GLN A 361 -7.15 -24.61 -24.53
CA GLN A 361 -7.62 -23.48 -25.33
C GLN A 361 -8.95 -23.89 -25.94
N ARG A 362 -10.05 -23.72 -25.21
CA ARG A 362 -11.40 -23.46 -25.74
C ARG A 362 -12.18 -22.75 -24.63
N HIS A 363 -12.82 -21.64 -25.00
CA HIS A 363 -13.83 -20.86 -24.27
C HIS A 363 -14.09 -21.18 -22.79
N TYR A 364 -13.99 -20.13 -21.95
CA TYR A 364 -14.86 -19.91 -20.78
C TYR A 364 -15.21 -21.19 -20.01
N VAL A 365 -14.22 -21.83 -19.39
CA VAL A 365 -14.52 -22.77 -18.31
C VAL A 365 -14.52 -21.97 -17.02
N ILE A 366 -15.59 -21.20 -16.83
CA ILE A 366 -16.14 -20.96 -15.50
C ILE A 366 -16.07 -22.33 -14.80
N ARG A 367 -15.45 -22.43 -13.62
CA ARG A 367 -15.81 -23.54 -12.72
C ARG A 367 -17.30 -23.33 -12.46
N LYS A 368 -18.17 -24.06 -13.18
CA LYS A 368 -19.64 -23.88 -13.30
C LYS A 368 -20.42 -23.73 -11.98
N ASP A 369 -19.73 -23.84 -10.87
CA ASP A 369 -20.22 -23.99 -9.52
C ASP A 369 -19.60 -22.93 -8.56
N GLU A 370 -18.81 -21.95 -9.03
CA GLU A 370 -18.34 -20.83 -8.19
C GLU A 370 -19.50 -19.88 -7.86
N LYS A 371 -19.58 -19.50 -6.58
CA LYS A 371 -20.63 -18.67 -6.01
C LYS A 371 -20.01 -17.47 -5.29
N PHE A 372 -20.69 -16.34 -5.36
CA PHE A 372 -20.21 -15.07 -4.83
C PHE A 372 -21.24 -14.39 -3.94
N ILE A 373 -20.74 -13.66 -2.95
CA ILE A 373 -21.48 -12.70 -2.14
C ILE A 373 -21.15 -11.31 -2.67
N VAL A 374 -22.19 -10.55 -3.02
CA VAL A 374 -22.10 -9.12 -3.33
C VAL A 374 -22.54 -8.35 -2.10
N ILE A 375 -21.69 -7.43 -1.65
CA ILE A 375 -21.97 -6.60 -0.49
C ILE A 375 -21.66 -5.13 -0.75
N MET A 376 -22.59 -4.24 -0.40
CA MET A 376 -22.43 -2.79 -0.48
C MET A 376 -22.66 -2.17 0.89
N PHE A 377 -21.71 -1.37 1.37
CA PHE A 377 -21.73 -0.82 2.72
C PHE A 377 -20.95 0.50 2.80
N GLU A 378 -21.16 1.23 3.90
CA GLU A 378 -20.37 2.39 4.31
C GLU A 378 -19.51 1.93 5.52
N PRO A 379 -18.17 2.05 5.45
CA PRO A 379 -17.28 1.56 6.50
C PRO A 379 -17.27 2.42 7.79
N ASN A 380 -17.29 3.74 7.67
CA ASN A 380 -17.09 4.68 8.78
C ASN A 380 -18.31 4.77 9.73
N LYS A 381 -19.51 4.88 9.15
CA LYS A 381 -20.85 4.80 9.74
C LYS A 381 -21.32 3.35 9.96
N LYS A 382 -20.56 2.34 9.51
CA LYS A 382 -20.83 0.91 9.70
C LYS A 382 -22.24 0.53 9.25
N ARG A 383 -22.61 0.93 8.02
CA ARG A 383 -23.98 0.78 7.50
C ARG A 383 -24.02 -0.14 6.28
N LEU A 384 -24.92 -1.11 6.28
CA LEU A 384 -25.15 -2.01 5.14
C LEU A 384 -26.23 -1.48 4.20
N PHE A 385 -25.92 -1.35 2.91
CA PHE A 385 -26.87 -0.91 1.88
C PHE A 385 -27.44 -2.07 1.05
N TRP A 386 -26.64 -3.08 0.72
CA TRP A 386 -27.06 -4.18 -0.14
C TRP A 386 -26.28 -5.46 0.16
N LEU A 387 -26.96 -6.62 0.20
CA LEU A 387 -26.33 -7.93 0.37
C LEU A 387 -27.05 -9.00 -0.45
N VAL A 388 -26.33 -9.65 -1.35
CA VAL A 388 -26.82 -10.77 -2.18
C VAL A 388 -25.83 -11.93 -2.08
N SER A 389 -26.30 -13.13 -1.77
CA SER A 389 -25.49 -14.36 -1.70
C SER A 389 -25.79 -15.27 -2.88
N ASP A 390 -25.02 -16.35 -3.08
CA ASP A 390 -25.26 -17.37 -4.11
C ASP A 390 -25.23 -16.84 -5.55
N VAL A 391 -24.62 -15.68 -5.79
CA VAL A 391 -24.53 -15.07 -7.14
C VAL A 391 -23.62 -15.92 -8.01
N THR A 392 -24.05 -16.27 -9.23
CA THR A 392 -23.19 -17.02 -10.14
C THR A 392 -22.17 -16.12 -10.83
N SER A 393 -21.00 -16.68 -11.13
CA SER A 393 -20.02 -16.07 -12.05
C SER A 393 -20.63 -15.68 -13.39
N GLY A 394 -21.57 -16.48 -13.92
CA GLY A 394 -22.24 -16.18 -15.19
C GLY A 394 -23.08 -14.89 -15.12
N ALA A 395 -23.81 -14.66 -14.03
CA ALA A 395 -24.56 -13.42 -13.83
C ALA A 395 -23.63 -12.20 -13.73
N LEU A 396 -22.55 -12.31 -12.96
CA LEU A 396 -21.54 -11.25 -12.81
C LEU A 396 -20.78 -10.96 -14.11
N ALA A 397 -20.48 -11.97 -14.93
CA ALA A 397 -19.76 -11.79 -16.19
C ALA A 397 -20.60 -11.09 -17.27
N ASN A 398 -21.87 -11.48 -17.38
CA ASN A 398 -22.79 -10.91 -18.37
C ASN A 398 -23.27 -9.49 -18.00
N GLY A 399 -23.12 -9.11 -16.73
CA GLY A 399 -23.67 -7.89 -16.19
C GLY A 399 -25.21 -7.86 -16.23
N ASN A 400 -25.84 -9.02 -16.13
CA ASN A 400 -27.29 -9.15 -16.04
C ASN A 400 -27.78 -8.90 -14.61
N GLU A 401 -29.09 -8.97 -14.38
CA GLU A 401 -29.60 -9.03 -13.01
C GLU A 401 -28.96 -10.20 -12.25
N LEU A 402 -28.54 -9.95 -11.00
CA LEU A 402 -27.94 -10.97 -10.16
C LEU A 402 -28.94 -12.10 -9.92
N ASP A 403 -28.52 -13.34 -10.17
CA ASP A 403 -29.32 -14.56 -10.03
C ASP A 403 -29.25 -15.17 -8.61
N GLY A 404 -28.62 -14.46 -7.67
CA GLY A 404 -28.44 -14.86 -6.29
C GLY A 404 -29.64 -14.57 -5.38
N THR A 405 -29.53 -14.99 -4.12
CA THR A 405 -30.54 -14.72 -3.09
C THR A 405 -30.28 -13.38 -2.42
N THR A 406 -31.21 -12.43 -2.56
CA THR A 406 -31.13 -11.14 -1.86
C THR A 406 -31.43 -11.34 -0.37
N ILE A 407 -30.45 -11.02 0.48
CA ILE A 407 -30.58 -11.10 1.94
C ILE A 407 -30.98 -9.75 2.52
N PHE A 408 -30.30 -8.68 2.09
CA PHE A 408 -30.69 -7.30 2.36
C PHE A 408 -30.98 -6.61 1.02
N PRO A 409 -32.21 -6.12 0.79
CA PRO A 409 -32.54 -5.42 -0.45
C PRO A 409 -31.72 -4.14 -0.58
N TYR A 410 -31.51 -3.70 -1.82
CA TYR A 410 -30.80 -2.45 -2.10
C TYR A 410 -31.49 -1.27 -1.42
N GLU A 411 -30.69 -0.44 -0.75
CA GLU A 411 -31.10 0.83 -0.15
C GLU A 411 -30.26 1.95 -0.75
N ASN A 412 -30.88 3.10 -1.05
CA ASN A 412 -30.18 4.24 -1.64
C ASN A 412 -29.07 4.73 -0.67
N PRO A 413 -27.79 4.68 -1.09
CA PRO A 413 -26.67 5.07 -0.25
C PRO A 413 -26.38 6.59 -0.24
N SER A 414 -27.29 7.43 -0.74
CA SER A 414 -27.13 8.88 -0.76
C SER A 414 -27.03 9.48 0.65
N SER A 415 -26.13 10.45 0.83
CA SER A 415 -26.08 11.18 2.10
C SER A 415 -27.26 12.15 2.22
N LEU A 416 -27.94 12.09 3.37
CA LEU A 416 -28.97 13.06 3.76
C LEU A 416 -28.40 14.18 4.65
N ASP A 417 -27.09 14.15 4.91
CA ASP A 417 -26.38 15.14 5.73
C ASP A 417 -25.61 16.09 4.80
N PRO A 418 -25.93 17.40 4.78
CA PRO A 418 -25.23 18.36 3.93
C PRO A 418 -23.76 18.58 4.32
N ASP A 419 -23.39 18.29 5.58
CA ASP A 419 -22.03 18.48 6.07
C ASP A 419 -21.15 17.24 5.85
N ASN A 420 -21.69 16.11 5.38
CA ASN A 420 -20.96 14.85 5.31
C ASN A 420 -21.37 13.98 4.11
N CYS A 421 -20.40 13.39 3.43
CA CYS A 421 -20.65 12.44 2.34
C CYS A 421 -20.67 10.98 2.86
N ASN A 422 -21.18 10.07 2.06
CA ASN A 422 -21.05 8.62 2.29
C ASN A 422 -19.97 8.07 1.37
N GLU A 423 -19.00 7.37 1.93
CA GLU A 423 -18.03 6.59 1.16
C GLU A 423 -18.56 5.17 0.98
N VAL A 424 -19.09 4.89 -0.20
CA VAL A 424 -19.80 3.64 -0.48
C VAL A 424 -18.82 2.63 -1.06
N VAL A 425 -18.65 1.51 -0.38
CA VAL A 425 -17.78 0.41 -0.79
C VAL A 425 -18.63 -0.77 -1.25
N LEU A 426 -18.27 -1.33 -2.41
CA LEU A 426 -18.81 -2.58 -2.90
C LEU A 426 -17.71 -3.64 -2.98
N MET A 427 -17.95 -4.80 -2.36
CA MET A 427 -17.06 -5.96 -2.43
C MET A 427 -17.78 -7.16 -3.04
N ILE A 428 -17.01 -7.96 -3.78
CA ILE A 428 -17.39 -9.29 -4.22
C ILE A 428 -16.52 -10.30 -3.48
N LEU A 429 -17.15 -11.23 -2.76
CA LEU A 429 -16.49 -12.25 -1.97
C LEU A 429 -16.77 -13.63 -2.57
N GLU A 430 -15.76 -14.47 -2.73
CA GLU A 430 -15.90 -15.86 -3.18
C GLU A 430 -16.30 -16.77 -2.00
N GLU A 431 -17.39 -17.51 -2.19
CA GLU A 431 -17.88 -18.49 -1.22
C GLU A 431 -17.03 -19.77 -1.25
N SER A 432 -16.41 -20.11 -0.12
CA SER A 432 -15.51 -21.27 -0.05
C SER A 432 -16.30 -22.59 0.00
N ARG A 433 -16.06 -23.50 -0.96
CA ARG A 433 -16.63 -24.87 -0.96
C ARG A 433 -15.96 -25.81 0.02
N HIS A 434 -15.89 -25.46 1.30
CA HIS A 434 -15.57 -26.45 2.30
C HIS A 434 -16.86 -27.01 2.89
N PRO A 435 -17.29 -28.22 2.47
CA PRO A 435 -18.27 -28.95 3.25
C PRO A 435 -17.59 -29.24 4.59
N LYS A 436 -17.83 -28.39 5.59
CA LYS A 436 -17.53 -28.72 6.97
C LYS A 436 -18.36 -29.97 7.29
N ARG A 437 -17.77 -31.15 7.11
CA ARG A 437 -18.18 -32.34 7.87
C ARG A 437 -17.81 -32.04 9.31
N ILE A 438 -18.67 -31.25 9.98
CA ILE A 438 -18.70 -31.23 11.43
C ILE A 438 -19.11 -32.65 11.78
N ASN A 439 -18.15 -33.48 12.20
CA ASN A 439 -18.41 -34.74 12.86
C ASN A 439 -19.03 -34.42 14.22
N ILE A 440 -20.27 -33.95 14.22
CA ILE A 440 -21.12 -34.05 15.39
C ILE A 440 -21.34 -35.56 15.53
N ARG A 441 -20.72 -36.17 16.55
CA ARG A 441 -21.20 -37.44 17.09
C ARG A 441 -22.63 -37.19 17.56
N ARG A 442 -23.59 -37.27 16.64
CA ARG A 442 -25.01 -37.40 16.98
C ARG A 442 -25.14 -38.81 17.53
N ASN A 443 -25.51 -38.90 18.80
CA ASN A 443 -26.14 -40.10 19.33
C ASN A 443 -27.26 -40.48 18.36
N LYS A 444 -27.23 -41.74 17.93
CA LYS A 444 -28.34 -42.38 17.23
C LYS A 444 -29.57 -42.26 18.12
N GLU A 445 -30.50 -41.41 17.73
CA GLU A 445 -31.95 -41.54 17.90
C GLU A 445 -32.56 -40.27 17.31
N ASP A 446 -33.10 -40.42 16.10
CA ASP A 446 -34.09 -39.60 15.38
C ASP A 446 -33.75 -39.45 13.89
N ASP A 447 -33.96 -40.56 13.16
CA ASP A 447 -34.04 -40.58 11.70
C ASP A 447 -35.39 -40.00 11.26
N ASN A 448 -35.47 -38.67 11.07
CA ASN A 448 -36.40 -38.02 10.14
C ASN A 448 -36.14 -36.50 10.02
N VAL A 449 -34.96 -36.12 9.51
CA VAL A 449 -34.73 -34.74 9.04
C VAL A 449 -34.32 -34.76 7.58
N ASN A 450 -35.20 -34.21 6.75
CA ASN A 450 -34.99 -33.95 5.32
C ASN A 450 -33.58 -33.39 5.07
N LYS A 451 -32.87 -33.99 4.09
CA LYS A 451 -31.61 -33.46 3.55
C LYS A 451 -31.88 -32.07 2.96
N SER A 452 -31.61 -31.02 3.72
CA SER A 452 -31.55 -29.64 3.19
C SER A 452 -30.42 -29.57 2.16
N SER A 453 -30.68 -28.92 1.03
CA SER A 453 -29.69 -28.64 -0.01
C SER A 453 -28.50 -27.84 0.57
N PRO A 454 -27.28 -27.99 0.01
CA PRO A 454 -26.09 -27.22 0.44
C PRO A 454 -26.35 -25.71 0.52
N ASN A 455 -27.09 -25.16 -0.45
CA ASN A 455 -27.40 -23.72 -0.55
C ASN A 455 -28.21 -23.18 0.65
N GLN A 456 -28.94 -24.03 1.37
CA GLN A 456 -29.67 -23.58 2.56
C GLN A 456 -28.75 -23.39 3.78
N TYR A 457 -27.54 -23.94 3.76
CA TYR A 457 -26.59 -23.85 4.87
C TYR A 457 -25.89 -22.49 4.91
N ASP A 458 -25.45 -21.98 3.76
CA ASP A 458 -24.71 -20.71 3.67
C ASP A 458 -25.62 -19.51 3.94
N ILE A 459 -26.85 -19.50 3.40
CA ILE A 459 -27.87 -18.51 3.75
C ILE A 459 -28.18 -18.52 5.25
N LYS A 460 -28.31 -19.71 5.87
CA LYS A 460 -28.53 -19.81 7.32
C LYS A 460 -27.35 -19.27 8.11
N MET A 461 -26.12 -19.49 7.64
CA MET A 461 -24.92 -18.96 8.29
C MET A 461 -24.87 -17.43 8.23
N ILE A 462 -25.22 -16.84 7.08
CA ILE A 462 -25.37 -15.38 6.95
C ILE A 462 -26.46 -14.86 7.89
N GLN A 463 -27.64 -15.50 7.92
CA GLN A 463 -28.72 -15.12 8.84
C GLN A 463 -28.31 -15.26 10.31
N ASN A 464 -27.52 -16.28 10.64
CA ASN A 464 -26.98 -16.47 11.99
C ASN A 464 -26.03 -15.34 12.39
N TYR A 465 -25.19 -14.84 11.47
CA TYR A 465 -24.31 -13.69 11.75
C TYR A 465 -25.11 -12.48 12.25
N PHE A 466 -26.20 -12.13 11.56
CA PHE A 466 -27.04 -10.98 11.93
C PHE A 466 -27.95 -11.24 13.14
N THR A 467 -28.02 -12.47 13.65
CA THR A 467 -28.86 -12.84 14.80
C THR A 467 -28.05 -13.27 16.04
N LEU A 468 -26.73 -13.48 15.91
CA LEU A 468 -25.88 -13.99 17.00
C LEU A 468 -25.78 -13.03 18.20
N ASP A 469 -25.88 -11.72 17.97
CA ASP A 469 -25.84 -10.69 19.01
C ASP A 469 -27.22 -10.31 19.57
N GLN A 470 -28.31 -10.83 19.01
CA GLN A 470 -29.67 -10.42 19.39
C GLN A 470 -30.52 -11.63 19.76
N GLN A 471 -30.74 -11.81 21.06
CA GLN A 471 -31.59 -12.88 21.60
C GLN A 471 -32.99 -12.85 20.94
N LYS A 472 -33.31 -13.92 20.20
CA LYS A 472 -34.64 -14.28 19.66
C LYS A 472 -35.34 -13.16 18.87
N VAL A 473 -35.04 -13.03 17.58
CA VAL A 473 -35.74 -12.08 16.72
C VAL A 473 -36.68 -12.78 15.71
N PRO A 474 -37.94 -12.29 15.51
CA PRO A 474 -38.90 -12.88 14.58
C PRO A 474 -38.48 -12.81 13.11
N LEU A 475 -39.11 -13.62 12.25
CA LEU A 475 -38.85 -13.71 10.80
C LEU A 475 -38.94 -12.37 10.04
N ASN A 476 -39.60 -11.35 10.60
CA ASN A 476 -39.73 -9.99 10.03
C ASN A 476 -38.56 -9.04 10.40
N TYR A 477 -37.48 -9.55 10.99
CA TYR A 477 -36.36 -8.73 11.43
C TYR A 477 -35.58 -8.08 10.27
N PHE A 478 -35.46 -8.79 9.14
CA PHE A 478 -34.76 -8.31 7.94
C PHE A 478 -35.47 -7.15 7.21
N THR A 479 -36.69 -6.80 7.62
CA THR A 479 -37.40 -5.60 7.14
C THR A 479 -37.26 -4.37 8.04
N SER A 480 -36.49 -4.46 9.14
CA SER A 480 -36.20 -3.32 10.03
C SER A 480 -34.82 -2.70 9.75
N ASP A 481 -34.62 -1.44 10.13
CA ASP A 481 -33.34 -0.71 9.93
C ASP A 481 -32.23 -1.18 10.89
N ALA A 482 -32.59 -1.80 12.01
CA ALA A 482 -31.66 -2.18 13.08
C ALA A 482 -30.51 -3.12 12.63
N PRO A 483 -30.74 -4.20 11.85
CA PRO A 483 -29.67 -5.10 11.40
C PRO A 483 -28.72 -4.51 10.35
N ARG A 484 -29.06 -3.36 9.75
CA ARG A 484 -28.18 -2.66 8.81
C ARG A 484 -27.13 -1.79 9.50
N GLN A 485 -27.37 -1.45 10.77
CA GLN A 485 -26.47 -0.62 11.57
C GLN A 485 -25.39 -1.49 12.24
N ASN A 486 -24.22 -0.89 12.50
CA ASN A 486 -23.06 -1.56 13.09
C ASN A 486 -22.49 -2.73 12.26
N PHE A 487 -22.73 -2.72 10.95
CA PHE A 487 -22.14 -3.70 10.05
C PHE A 487 -20.61 -3.52 9.97
N SER A 488 -19.87 -4.55 10.36
CA SER A 488 -18.41 -4.63 10.15
C SER A 488 -18.09 -5.69 9.09
N ILE A 489 -17.44 -5.24 8.01
CA ILE A 489 -17.00 -6.12 6.93
C ILE A 489 -15.92 -7.11 7.38
N GLU A 490 -15.06 -6.70 8.33
CA GLU A 490 -14.01 -7.55 8.90
C GLU A 490 -14.60 -8.72 9.67
N ASN A 491 -15.57 -8.43 10.55
CA ASN A 491 -16.29 -9.45 11.32
C ASN A 491 -17.06 -10.38 10.40
N PHE A 492 -17.72 -9.83 9.38
CA PHE A 492 -18.45 -10.61 8.39
C PHE A 492 -17.54 -11.56 7.62
N LYS A 493 -16.43 -11.05 7.06
CA LYS A 493 -15.46 -11.86 6.29
C LYS A 493 -14.83 -12.95 7.17
N SER A 494 -14.44 -12.61 8.40
CA SER A 494 -13.86 -13.55 9.36
C SER A 494 -14.84 -14.67 9.75
N TYR A 495 -16.09 -14.30 10.04
CA TYR A 495 -17.15 -15.26 10.37
C TYR A 495 -17.47 -16.20 9.20
N MET A 496 -17.64 -15.63 8.01
CA MET A 496 -18.01 -16.37 6.80
C MET A 496 -16.84 -17.16 6.19
N LYS A 497 -15.59 -16.81 6.51
CA LYS A 497 -14.37 -17.42 5.93
C LYS A 497 -14.40 -17.39 4.39
N VAL A 498 -14.71 -16.22 3.85
CA VAL A 498 -14.79 -15.96 2.41
C VAL A 498 -13.58 -15.17 1.94
N LYS A 499 -13.22 -15.36 0.67
CA LYS A 499 -12.07 -14.69 0.04
C LYS A 499 -12.55 -13.40 -0.64
N LEU A 500 -11.81 -12.30 -0.52
CA LEU A 500 -12.09 -11.08 -1.28
C LEU A 500 -11.60 -11.24 -2.72
N THR A 501 -12.48 -11.02 -3.71
CA THR A 501 -12.19 -11.25 -5.14
C THR A 501 -12.11 -9.94 -5.92
N ALA A 502 -13.03 -9.01 -5.67
CA ALA A 502 -13.04 -7.70 -6.29
C ALA A 502 -13.59 -6.65 -5.32
N ILE A 503 -13.17 -5.40 -5.53
CA ILE A 503 -13.60 -4.23 -4.75
C ILE A 503 -13.75 -3.02 -5.69
N THR A 504 -14.72 -2.16 -5.41
CA THR A 504 -14.85 -0.82 -5.99
C THR A 504 -15.53 0.10 -4.98
N TRP A 505 -15.36 1.41 -5.12
CA TRP A 505 -15.96 2.39 -4.21
C TRP A 505 -16.24 3.71 -4.93
N PHE A 506 -17.12 4.52 -4.35
CA PHE A 506 -17.45 5.86 -4.82
C PHE A 506 -17.93 6.73 -3.67
N GLU A 507 -17.95 8.04 -3.87
CA GLU A 507 -18.49 8.99 -2.90
C GLU A 507 -19.93 9.39 -3.25
N SER A 508 -20.78 9.54 -2.24
CA SER A 508 -22.12 10.12 -2.37
C SER A 508 -22.41 11.20 -1.31
N CYS A 509 -22.30 12.46 -1.72
CA CYS A 509 -22.67 13.67 -1.01
C CYS A 509 -24.13 14.11 -1.19
N TYR A 510 -24.56 15.01 -0.30
CA TYR A 510 -25.81 15.74 -0.40
C TYR A 510 -25.79 16.71 -1.59
N ASP A 511 -26.85 16.69 -2.39
CA ASP A 511 -26.96 17.41 -3.66
C ASP A 511 -28.39 17.98 -3.84
N GLU A 512 -28.65 18.61 -4.98
CA GLU A 512 -29.93 19.22 -5.31
C GLU A 512 -31.10 18.22 -5.34
N PHE A 513 -30.84 16.96 -5.70
CA PHE A 513 -31.87 15.93 -5.75
C PHE A 513 -32.24 15.43 -4.34
N ASN A 514 -31.26 15.33 -3.44
CA ASN A 514 -31.53 15.10 -2.01
C ASN A 514 -32.32 16.27 -1.41
N ALA A 515 -31.91 17.52 -1.69
CA ALA A 515 -32.60 18.70 -1.18
C ALA A 515 -34.06 18.78 -1.65
N ILE A 516 -34.35 18.55 -2.93
CA ILE A 516 -35.75 18.56 -3.41
C ILE A 516 -36.56 17.42 -2.78
N THR A 517 -35.94 16.26 -2.58
CA THR A 517 -36.61 15.11 -1.94
C THR A 517 -36.93 15.43 -0.48
N GLU A 518 -36.01 16.04 0.26
CA GLU A 518 -36.22 16.44 1.64
C GLU A 518 -37.27 17.55 1.76
N ILE A 519 -37.23 18.57 0.90
CA ILE A 519 -38.24 19.64 0.84
C ILE A 519 -39.63 19.04 0.56
N ARG A 520 -39.75 18.14 -0.42
CA ARG A 520 -41.02 17.46 -0.73
C ARG A 520 -41.54 16.66 0.46
N GLN A 521 -40.67 16.00 1.22
CA GLN A 521 -41.04 15.30 2.45
C GLN A 521 -41.54 16.28 3.52
N VAL A 522 -40.84 17.40 3.76
CA VAL A 522 -41.26 18.44 4.71
C VAL A 522 -42.64 19.01 4.37
N ILE A 523 -42.91 19.26 3.07
CA ILE A 523 -44.22 19.74 2.60
C ILE A 523 -45.33 18.72 2.82
N LYS A 524 -45.07 17.43 2.56
CA LYS A 524 -46.08 16.37 2.64
C LYS A 524 -46.32 15.84 4.05
N SER A 525 -45.44 16.12 5.01
CA SER A 525 -45.46 15.50 6.34
C SER A 525 -46.13 16.37 7.41
N ASN A 526 -46.81 15.70 8.33
CA ASN A 526 -47.37 16.30 9.55
C ASN A 526 -46.29 16.37 10.64
N LEU A 527 -45.18 17.05 10.38
CA LEU A 527 -44.09 17.21 11.35
C LEU A 527 -44.55 18.02 12.57
N THR A 528 -44.16 17.57 13.76
CA THR A 528 -44.35 18.34 15.00
C THR A 528 -43.29 19.43 15.14
N GLU A 529 -43.52 20.42 16.01
CA GLU A 529 -42.51 21.44 16.34
C GLU A 529 -41.17 20.79 16.81
N PHE A 530 -41.25 19.67 17.52
CA PHE A 530 -40.07 18.93 17.97
C PHE A 530 -39.30 18.29 16.81
N ASP A 531 -39.99 17.64 15.88
CA ASP A 531 -39.37 17.01 14.71
C ASP A 531 -38.66 18.03 13.82
N VAL A 532 -39.32 19.17 13.61
CA VAL A 532 -38.75 20.27 12.85
C VAL A 532 -37.52 20.83 13.56
N LYS A 533 -37.57 21.08 14.87
CA LYS A 533 -36.41 21.56 15.65
C LYS A 533 -35.23 20.59 15.66
N ASN A 534 -35.48 19.29 15.68
CA ASN A 534 -34.41 18.30 15.62
C ASN A 534 -33.70 18.34 14.25
N LYS A 535 -34.46 18.51 13.16
CA LYS A 535 -33.88 18.71 11.81
C LYS A 535 -33.14 20.05 11.66
N PHE A 536 -33.57 21.12 12.34
CA PHE A 536 -32.88 22.42 12.35
C PHE A 536 -31.43 22.34 12.82
N GLY A 537 -31.14 21.46 13.80
CA GLY A 537 -29.79 21.29 14.33
C GLY A 537 -28.79 20.82 13.28
N LYS A 538 -29.25 20.09 12.25
CA LYS A 538 -28.41 19.57 11.15
C LYS A 538 -28.12 20.62 10.08
N HIS A 539 -29.08 21.50 9.77
CA HIS A 539 -28.98 22.49 8.69
C HIS A 539 -28.54 23.90 9.17
N LYS A 540 -27.99 24.03 10.38
CA LYS A 540 -27.45 25.29 10.97
C LYS A 540 -28.35 26.53 10.79
N VAL A 541 -29.64 26.42 11.13
CA VAL A 541 -30.62 27.52 10.95
C VAL A 541 -30.53 28.56 12.09
N ASN A 542 -30.76 29.83 11.77
CA ASN A 542 -30.89 30.90 12.78
C ASN A 542 -32.09 30.64 13.71
N LYS A 543 -31.85 30.68 15.02
CA LYS A 543 -32.86 30.42 16.05
C LYS A 543 -33.79 31.64 16.18
N ILE A 544 -35.06 31.49 15.82
CA ILE A 544 -36.08 32.54 16.01
C ILE A 544 -36.79 32.28 17.34
N GLU A 545 -36.59 33.16 18.32
CA GLU A 545 -37.28 33.10 19.62
C GLU A 545 -38.62 33.85 19.57
N TYR A 546 -39.69 33.18 20.00
CA TYR A 546 -41.04 33.75 20.02
C TYR A 546 -41.41 34.12 21.45
N TYR A 547 -41.30 35.40 21.79
CA TYR A 547 -41.75 35.93 23.08
C TYR A 547 -43.15 36.54 22.95
N GLY A 548 -44.08 36.16 23.84
CA GLY A 548 -45.33 36.91 24.08
C GLY A 548 -46.63 36.45 23.41
N TYR A 549 -46.69 35.30 22.73
CA TYR A 549 -47.95 34.80 22.14
C TYR A 549 -48.72 33.85 23.07
N PRO A 550 -50.07 33.92 23.11
CA PRO A 550 -50.89 32.95 23.86
C PRO A 550 -50.77 31.54 23.27
N ARG A 551 -50.75 30.51 24.13
CA ARG A 551 -50.72 29.09 23.72
C ARG A 551 -52.11 28.63 23.23
N THR A 552 -52.51 29.10 22.06
CA THR A 552 -53.70 28.59 21.37
C THR A 552 -53.27 27.61 20.27
N LEU A 553 -54.15 26.66 19.94
CA LEU A 553 -53.92 25.66 18.88
C LEU A 553 -53.58 26.33 17.53
N GLU A 554 -54.23 27.45 17.22
CA GLU A 554 -54.01 28.25 16.01
C GLU A 554 -52.59 28.83 15.96
N VAL A 555 -52.07 29.30 17.10
CA VAL A 555 -50.71 29.83 17.21
C VAL A 555 -49.67 28.71 17.07
N GLU A 556 -49.92 27.52 17.64
CA GLU A 556 -49.02 26.37 17.52
C GLU A 556 -48.93 25.83 16.08
N VAL A 557 -50.07 25.78 15.37
CA VAL A 557 -50.10 25.42 13.94
C VAL A 557 -49.35 26.45 13.10
N ALA A 558 -49.61 27.74 13.30
CA ALA A 558 -48.93 28.81 12.56
C ALA A 558 -47.41 28.81 12.83
N LYS A 559 -46.99 28.55 14.06
CA LYS A 559 -45.58 28.43 14.44
C LYS A 559 -44.91 27.24 13.77
N THR A 560 -45.57 26.08 13.75
CA THR A 560 -45.07 24.88 13.09
C THR A 560 -44.92 25.09 11.58
N GLU A 561 -45.90 25.70 10.92
CA GLU A 561 -45.83 26.02 9.49
C GLU A 561 -44.73 27.04 9.16
N ARG A 562 -44.51 28.04 10.02
CA ARG A 562 -43.37 28.95 9.87
C ARG A 562 -42.04 28.23 10.05
N LEU A 563 -41.90 27.35 11.04
CA LEU A 563 -40.70 26.55 11.23
C LEU A 563 -40.42 25.63 10.04
N LYS A 564 -41.43 25.02 9.42
CA LYS A 564 -41.27 24.25 8.17
C LYS A 564 -40.70 25.11 7.05
N ARG A 565 -41.16 26.37 6.90
CA ARG A 565 -40.62 27.31 5.89
C ARG A 565 -39.16 27.65 6.14
N GLU A 566 -38.80 27.96 7.37
CA GLU A 566 -37.41 28.24 7.76
C GLU A 566 -36.50 27.01 7.54
N LEU A 567 -36.99 25.79 7.82
CA LEU A 567 -36.26 24.55 7.50
C LEU A 567 -36.03 24.40 5.99
N MET A 568 -37.05 24.67 5.16
CA MET A 568 -36.89 24.61 3.70
C MET A 568 -35.87 25.65 3.20
N VAL A 569 -35.85 26.86 3.77
CA VAL A 569 -34.84 27.88 3.45
C VAL A 569 -33.45 27.42 3.86
N ALA A 570 -33.32 26.78 5.03
CA ALA A 570 -32.03 26.27 5.49
C ALA A 570 -31.51 25.12 4.64
N ILE A 571 -32.38 24.18 4.21
CA ILE A 571 -32.04 23.14 3.23
C ILE A 571 -31.50 23.79 1.94
N CYS A 572 -32.12 24.87 1.48
CA CYS A 572 -31.62 25.60 0.32
C CYS A 572 -30.28 26.29 0.54
N LYS A 573 -29.98 26.73 1.77
CA LYS A 573 -28.68 27.34 2.12
C LYS A 573 -27.58 26.31 2.33
N SER A 574 -27.93 25.06 2.66
CA SER A 574 -26.96 23.98 2.85
C SER A 574 -26.53 23.33 1.54
N LEU A 575 -27.27 23.55 0.45
CA LEU A 575 -26.75 23.36 -0.89
C LEU A 575 -25.55 24.29 -1.10
N LYS A 576 -24.37 23.71 -1.25
CA LYS A 576 -23.23 24.44 -1.81
C LYS A 576 -23.64 24.93 -3.21
N PRO A 577 -23.18 26.13 -3.65
CA PRO A 577 -23.43 26.57 -5.02
C PRO A 577 -23.08 25.42 -5.97
N SER A 578 -24.00 25.13 -6.87
CA SER A 578 -23.91 24.04 -7.83
C SER A 578 -22.54 24.06 -8.49
N PHE A 579 -21.75 23.02 -8.24
CA PHE A 579 -20.39 22.88 -8.78
C PHE A 579 -20.49 22.60 -10.28
N SER A 580 -20.68 23.65 -11.08
CA SER A 580 -20.20 23.66 -12.46
C SER A 580 -18.88 24.42 -12.50
N ASP A 581 -17.80 23.74 -12.11
CA ASP A 581 -16.43 24.18 -12.38
C ASP A 581 -15.70 23.08 -13.17
N THR A 582 -16.22 22.77 -14.36
CA THR A 582 -15.29 22.59 -15.47
C THR A 582 -14.87 23.99 -15.91
N PHE A 583 -13.64 24.36 -15.54
CA PHE A 583 -12.86 25.55 -15.96
C PHE A 583 -12.91 26.83 -15.09
N TYR A 584 -11.75 27.11 -14.47
CA TYR A 584 -11.25 28.42 -14.09
C TYR A 584 -11.63 29.53 -15.07
N HIS A 585 -12.35 30.54 -14.60
CA HIS A 585 -12.05 31.97 -14.70
C HIS A 585 -13.28 32.80 -14.29
N LEU A 586 -13.19 33.54 -13.18
CA LEU A 586 -13.43 34.99 -13.08
C LEU A 586 -13.51 35.43 -11.61
N ASN A 587 -12.77 36.50 -11.32
CA ASN A 587 -12.81 37.29 -10.08
C ASN A 587 -14.15 38.03 -9.89
N MET A 588 -14.31 38.56 -8.67
CA MET A 588 -15.19 39.68 -8.24
C MET A 588 -16.62 39.26 -7.87
N ASP A 589 -17.24 39.67 -6.76
CA ASP A 589 -16.88 40.49 -5.60
C ASP A 589 -17.75 40.00 -4.43
N ALA A 590 -17.15 39.89 -3.25
CA ALA A 590 -17.87 39.65 -2.00
C ALA A 590 -17.82 40.95 -1.19
N ASP A 591 -18.85 41.77 -1.34
CA ASP A 591 -19.15 42.90 -0.46
C ASP A 591 -20.67 43.08 -0.47
N ASP A 592 -21.34 42.59 0.57
CA ASP A 592 -22.34 43.35 1.32
C ASP A 592 -23.02 42.48 2.40
N LEU A 593 -23.19 43.10 3.57
CA LEU A 593 -23.93 42.66 4.76
C LEU A 593 -23.21 41.73 5.73
N PHE A 594 -22.35 42.30 6.59
CA PHE A 594 -22.43 42.06 8.03
C PHE A 594 -21.80 43.24 8.78
N ASP A 595 -22.64 44.05 9.43
CA ASP A 595 -22.22 44.91 10.53
C ASP A 595 -23.32 44.94 11.61
N GLU A 596 -22.84 44.97 12.86
CA GLU A 596 -23.53 45.35 14.10
C GLU A 596 -24.49 44.33 14.77
N PHE A 597 -24.03 43.65 15.84
CA PHE A 597 -24.27 44.11 17.23
C PHE A 597 -23.54 43.26 18.30
N VAL A 598 -23.37 43.88 19.46
CA VAL A 598 -22.28 43.76 20.45
C VAL A 598 -22.81 43.36 21.85
N TYR A 599 -22.07 42.47 22.54
CA TYR A 599 -21.79 42.30 24.00
C TYR A 599 -22.85 42.03 25.10
N GLU A 600 -22.29 41.45 26.18
CA GLU A 600 -22.76 41.15 27.57
C GLU A 600 -23.41 39.77 27.82
N GLN A 601 -23.09 39.00 28.88
CA GLN A 601 -22.20 39.16 30.05
C GLN A 601 -21.97 37.77 30.71
N GLU A 602 -20.93 37.70 31.54
CA GLU A 602 -20.46 36.57 32.35
C GLU A 602 -21.37 36.13 33.52
N ASN A 603 -20.99 34.97 34.09
CA ASN A 603 -21.15 34.48 35.47
C ASN A 603 -22.39 33.63 35.84
N ALA A 604 -22.19 32.31 36.05
CA ALA A 604 -21.89 31.77 37.40
C ALA A 604 -21.92 30.22 37.50
N ARG A 605 -20.84 29.68 38.10
CA ARG A 605 -20.75 28.58 39.10
C ARG A 605 -21.16 27.14 38.70
N ARG A 606 -20.24 26.15 38.69
CA ARG A 606 -19.44 25.47 39.76
C ARG A 606 -20.09 24.14 40.23
N LYS A 607 -19.23 23.10 40.29
CA LYS A 607 -19.31 21.79 41.01
C LYS A 607 -20.11 20.69 40.29
N GLU A 608 -19.66 19.44 40.17
CA GLU A 608 -18.79 18.58 40.99
C GLU A 608 -18.18 17.44 40.14
N GLU A 609 -16.89 17.11 40.34
CA GLU A 609 -16.24 15.90 39.81
C GLU A 609 -16.24 14.78 40.88
N PRO A 610 -16.41 13.49 40.52
CA PRO A 610 -16.20 12.38 41.43
C PRO A 610 -14.73 11.90 41.43
N PRO A 611 -14.24 11.29 42.53
CA PRO A 611 -12.83 10.95 42.71
C PRO A 611 -12.43 9.71 41.90
N ILE A 612 -11.28 9.80 41.24
CA ILE A 612 -10.59 8.68 40.60
C ILE A 612 -9.80 7.93 41.67
N ASN A 613 -10.13 6.65 41.89
CA ASN A 613 -9.36 5.74 42.72
C ASN A 613 -8.00 5.42 42.06
N PRO A 614 -6.91 5.27 42.83
CA PRO A 614 -5.64 4.83 42.29
C PRO A 614 -5.73 3.38 41.80
N ILE A 615 -5.39 3.19 40.52
CA ILE A 615 -5.21 1.89 39.87
C ILE A 615 -3.96 1.25 40.48
N LYS A 616 -4.13 0.03 41.00
CA LYS A 616 -3.05 -0.82 41.51
C LYS A 616 -2.09 -1.19 40.37
N GLU A 617 -0.80 -1.01 40.62
CA GLU A 617 0.28 -1.57 39.82
C GLU A 617 0.18 -3.12 39.80
N PRO A 618 0.45 -3.77 38.66
CA PRO A 618 0.67 -5.20 38.64
C PRO A 618 2.08 -5.48 39.18
N HIS A 619 2.16 -6.01 40.40
CA HIS A 619 3.37 -6.61 40.95
C HIS A 619 3.84 -7.76 40.05
N SER A 620 5.02 -7.60 39.44
CA SER A 620 5.77 -8.70 38.81
C SER A 620 6.44 -9.55 39.90
N ASN A 621 5.69 -10.51 40.45
CA ASN A 621 6.29 -11.59 41.21
C ASN A 621 7.05 -12.53 40.25
N VAL A 622 8.35 -12.31 40.10
CA VAL A 622 9.28 -13.29 39.55
C VAL A 622 9.46 -14.39 40.60
N LEU A 623 8.60 -15.41 40.54
CA LEU A 623 8.87 -16.71 41.16
C LEU A 623 9.73 -17.51 40.19
N GLY A 624 10.99 -17.72 40.56
CA GLY A 624 11.91 -18.62 39.89
C GLY A 624 11.35 -20.04 39.92
N VAL A 625 10.93 -20.53 38.76
CA VAL A 625 10.79 -21.96 38.48
C VAL A 625 12.00 -22.31 37.64
N GLU A 626 12.89 -23.15 38.19
CA GLU A 626 13.96 -23.80 37.42
C GLU A 626 13.33 -24.54 36.25
N VAL A 627 13.52 -24.01 35.04
CA VAL A 627 13.21 -24.72 33.81
C VAL A 627 14.39 -25.64 33.54
N SER A 628 14.14 -26.93 33.70
CA SER A 628 15.05 -28.02 33.36
C SER A 628 15.55 -27.89 31.92
N ARG A 629 16.89 -27.95 31.75
CA ARG A 629 17.58 -28.07 30.45
C ARG A 629 16.94 -29.18 29.61
N PHE A 630 16.15 -28.79 28.62
CA PHE A 630 15.62 -29.69 27.60
C PHE A 630 15.65 -28.99 26.24
N MET A 631 16.87 -28.84 25.70
CA MET A 631 17.08 -28.90 24.25
C MET A 631 17.46 -30.34 23.95
N ASN A 632 16.64 -31.03 23.16
CA ASN A 632 16.99 -32.32 22.60
C ASN A 632 18.14 -32.06 21.62
N THR A 633 19.39 -32.18 22.09
CA THR A 633 20.65 -31.88 21.37
C THR A 633 20.83 -32.62 20.02
N GLN A 634 19.87 -33.43 19.62
CA GLN A 634 19.91 -34.22 18.40
C GLN A 634 19.69 -33.36 17.14
N TYR A 635 18.86 -32.31 17.19
CA TYR A 635 18.59 -31.46 16.02
C TYR A 635 19.70 -30.43 15.74
N LEU A 636 20.34 -29.89 16.79
CA LEU A 636 21.53 -29.04 16.66
C LEU A 636 22.76 -29.84 16.19
N LYS A 637 22.93 -31.08 16.66
CA LYS A 637 24.04 -31.95 16.25
C LYS A 637 23.91 -32.50 14.82
N GLU A 638 22.71 -32.53 14.24
CA GLU A 638 22.54 -32.92 12.83
C GLU A 638 22.94 -31.81 11.85
N MET A 639 23.08 -30.56 12.31
CA MET A 639 23.75 -29.49 11.54
C MET A 639 25.29 -29.54 11.62
N ASP A 640 25.86 -30.27 12.58
CA ASP A 640 27.30 -30.30 12.89
C ASP A 640 28.15 -31.30 12.07
N SER A 641 27.59 -32.00 11.08
CA SER A 641 28.37 -32.99 10.31
C SER A 641 29.03 -32.40 9.06
N LYS A 642 30.04 -31.53 9.25
CA LYS A 642 31.25 -31.34 8.40
C LYS A 642 32.02 -30.10 8.89
N ASP A 643 33.33 -30.27 9.10
CA ASP A 643 34.30 -29.30 9.61
C ASP A 643 34.19 -27.87 9.03
N VAL A 644 33.27 -27.06 9.56
CA VAL A 644 33.19 -25.62 9.34
C VAL A 644 33.22 -24.97 10.72
N ILE A 645 34.30 -24.25 11.01
CA ILE A 645 34.42 -23.45 12.23
C ILE A 645 33.34 -22.36 12.13
N GLU A 646 32.22 -22.54 12.83
CA GLU A 646 31.18 -21.51 12.93
C GLU A 646 31.79 -20.22 13.48
N LYS A 647 31.38 -19.06 12.96
CA LYS A 647 31.89 -17.75 13.40
C LYS A 647 30.75 -16.80 13.74
N GLY A 648 29.90 -17.18 14.69
CA GLY A 648 28.70 -16.40 15.04
C GLY A 648 28.28 -16.53 16.50
N ALA A 649 27.11 -15.96 16.79
CA ALA A 649 26.40 -16.12 18.04
C ALA A 649 24.92 -16.41 17.79
N GLN A 650 24.34 -17.23 18.66
CA GLN A 650 22.92 -17.58 18.64
C GLN A 650 22.21 -17.02 19.87
N TYR A 651 21.06 -16.40 19.65
CA TYR A 651 20.23 -15.78 20.68
C TYR A 651 18.85 -16.41 20.67
N ALA A 652 18.49 -17.15 21.72
CA ALA A 652 17.19 -17.80 21.86
C ALA A 652 16.29 -17.01 22.82
N LEU A 653 15.14 -16.57 22.34
CA LEU A 653 14.09 -15.92 23.12
C LEU A 653 13.00 -16.95 23.44
N SER A 654 12.74 -17.19 24.72
CA SER A 654 11.59 -17.97 25.18
C SER A 654 10.52 -17.10 25.85
N LYS A 655 10.90 -15.87 26.18
CA LYS A 655 10.07 -14.82 26.77
C LYS A 655 10.27 -13.56 25.95
N ASN A 656 9.34 -12.61 26.04
CA ASN A 656 9.45 -11.31 25.38
C ASN A 656 9.48 -11.35 23.84
N ILE A 657 9.04 -12.44 23.20
CA ILE A 657 9.02 -12.56 21.72
C ILE A 657 8.21 -11.42 21.09
N SER A 658 6.96 -11.21 21.54
CA SER A 658 6.11 -10.10 21.06
C SER A 658 6.78 -8.73 21.23
N PHE A 659 7.48 -8.55 22.35
CA PHE A 659 8.17 -7.31 22.67
C PHE A 659 9.38 -7.07 21.76
N PHE A 660 10.21 -8.10 21.56
CA PHE A 660 11.32 -8.07 20.61
C PHE A 660 10.84 -7.74 19.20
N CYS A 661 9.85 -8.48 18.69
CA CYS A 661 9.27 -8.28 17.37
C CYS A 661 8.78 -6.84 17.15
N LYS A 662 8.07 -6.26 18.14
CA LYS A 662 7.58 -4.87 18.07
C LYS A 662 8.73 -3.84 18.04
N ILE A 663 9.80 -4.06 18.81
CA ILE A 663 10.98 -3.19 18.75
C ILE A 663 11.62 -3.26 17.36
N ILE A 664 11.81 -4.46 16.79
CA ILE A 664 12.36 -4.60 15.44
C ILE A 664 11.48 -3.89 14.41
N GLN A 665 10.15 -4.06 14.49
CA GLN A 665 9.22 -3.40 13.58
C GLN A 665 9.34 -1.86 13.63
N ASN A 666 9.43 -1.28 14.83
CA ASN A 666 9.63 0.17 14.98
C ASN A 666 11.01 0.63 14.51
N LEU A 667 12.07 -0.15 14.77
CA LEU A 667 13.41 0.14 14.25
C LEU A 667 13.43 0.10 12.71
N SER A 668 12.68 -0.80 12.09
CA SER A 668 12.54 -0.88 10.63
C SER A 668 11.85 0.33 9.99
N THR A 669 11.12 1.15 10.76
CA THR A 669 10.54 2.40 10.23
C THR A 669 11.50 3.59 10.30
N LEU A 670 12.60 3.46 11.05
CA LEU A 670 13.59 4.52 11.24
C LEU A 670 14.65 4.58 10.12
N SER A 671 14.92 3.47 9.42
CA SER A 671 15.85 3.41 8.28
C SER A 671 15.44 2.30 7.31
N SER A 672 16.11 2.22 6.16
CA SER A 672 15.98 1.13 5.19
C SER A 672 16.78 -0.13 5.56
N THR A 673 17.68 -0.05 6.55
CA THR A 673 18.53 -1.18 6.97
C THR A 673 18.70 -1.27 8.49
N LEU A 674 18.85 -2.50 9.00
CA LEU A 674 19.15 -2.80 10.40
C LEU A 674 20.45 -3.59 10.49
N LEU A 675 21.34 -3.17 11.38
CA LEU A 675 22.62 -3.82 11.65
C LEU A 675 22.56 -4.59 12.97
N PHE A 676 22.58 -5.92 12.89
CA PHE A 676 22.65 -6.83 14.03
C PHE A 676 24.11 -7.09 14.37
N VAL A 677 24.56 -6.63 15.53
CA VAL A 677 25.93 -6.79 16.02
C VAL A 677 25.92 -7.80 17.17
N PRO A 678 26.36 -9.05 16.93
CA PRO A 678 26.48 -10.03 17.99
C PRO A 678 27.64 -9.69 18.93
N GLU A 679 27.39 -9.83 20.23
CA GLU A 679 28.37 -9.69 21.30
C GLU A 679 28.25 -10.88 22.29
N GLU A 680 29.26 -11.07 23.15
CA GLU A 680 29.40 -12.28 23.98
C GLU A 680 28.16 -12.60 24.83
N ASP A 681 27.56 -11.57 25.43
CA ASP A 681 26.41 -11.69 26.33
C ASP A 681 25.24 -10.78 25.92
N GLN A 682 25.28 -10.16 24.74
CA GLN A 682 24.27 -9.22 24.29
C GLN A 682 24.14 -9.18 22.78
N LEU A 683 23.00 -8.71 22.29
CA LEU A 683 22.77 -8.43 20.89
C LEU A 683 22.48 -6.95 20.72
N SER A 684 23.33 -6.25 19.98
CA SER A 684 23.15 -4.85 19.64
C SER A 684 22.49 -4.73 18.27
N ILE A 685 21.45 -3.91 18.15
CA ILE A 685 20.80 -3.59 16.87
C ILE A 685 20.96 -2.10 16.64
N SER A 686 21.61 -1.75 15.54
CA SER A 686 21.89 -0.36 15.18
C SER A 686 21.16 0.01 13.89
N VAL A 687 20.68 1.24 13.84
CA VAL A 687 19.94 1.80 12.71
C VAL A 687 20.54 3.17 12.38
N TYR A 688 20.75 3.46 11.10
CA TYR A 688 21.27 4.76 10.65
C TYR A 688 20.42 5.27 9.50
N ASN A 689 19.85 6.47 9.64
CA ASN A 689 19.12 7.15 8.59
C ASN A 689 20.03 8.19 7.93
N ALA A 690 20.48 7.89 6.72
CA ALA A 690 21.39 8.78 5.99
C ALA A 690 20.75 10.12 5.58
N SER A 691 19.42 10.21 5.51
CA SER A 691 18.72 11.44 5.09
C SER A 691 18.60 12.47 6.21
N THR A 692 18.50 12.02 7.44
CA THR A 692 18.34 12.87 8.64
C THR A 692 19.56 12.84 9.55
N HIS A 693 20.58 12.04 9.22
CA HIS A 693 21.74 11.76 10.06
C HIS A 693 21.39 11.16 11.43
N MET A 694 20.18 10.62 11.60
CA MET A 694 19.77 9.96 12.84
C MET A 694 20.46 8.61 13.00
N PHE A 695 20.85 8.32 14.23
CA PHE A 695 21.46 7.05 14.62
C PHE A 695 20.75 6.49 15.85
N SER A 696 20.38 5.21 15.82
CA SER A 696 19.82 4.49 16.97
C SER A 696 20.63 3.24 17.27
N LYS A 697 20.78 2.95 18.57
CA LYS A 697 21.32 1.70 19.08
C LYS A 697 20.41 1.13 20.16
N THR A 698 20.01 -0.13 19.98
CA THR A 698 19.25 -0.91 20.96
C THR A 698 20.08 -2.12 21.38
N VAL A 699 20.34 -2.29 22.67
CA VAL A 699 21.16 -3.37 23.22
C VAL A 699 20.30 -4.31 24.04
N PHE A 700 20.08 -5.53 23.56
CA PHE A 700 19.40 -6.60 24.30
C PHE A 700 20.43 -7.37 25.11
N ARG A 701 20.32 -7.33 26.44
CA ARG A 701 21.29 -7.94 27.36
C ARG A 701 21.02 -9.43 27.57
N ARG A 702 21.93 -10.12 28.26
CA ARG A 702 21.86 -11.57 28.48
C ARG A 702 20.54 -12.05 29.06
N ASP A 703 19.96 -11.32 30.01
CA ASP A 703 18.71 -11.70 30.69
C ASP A 703 17.48 -11.52 29.81
N PHE A 704 17.62 -10.83 28.67
CA PHE A 704 16.58 -10.77 27.65
C PHE A 704 16.33 -12.12 26.97
N PHE A 705 17.39 -12.92 26.87
CA PHE A 705 17.41 -14.19 26.15
C PHE A 705 17.29 -15.37 27.12
N GLY A 706 16.52 -16.38 26.73
CA GLY A 706 16.50 -17.66 27.44
C GLY A 706 17.85 -18.38 27.34
N GLU A 707 18.50 -18.28 26.19
CA GLU A 707 19.81 -18.88 25.93
C GLU A 707 20.63 -18.00 24.98
N VAL A 708 21.92 -17.89 25.23
CA VAL A 708 22.89 -17.24 24.33
C VAL A 708 24.05 -18.21 24.16
N ASN A 709 24.39 -18.49 22.91
CA ASN A 709 25.57 -19.26 22.55
C ASN A 709 26.51 -18.38 21.74
N SER A 710 27.59 -17.93 22.36
CA SER A 710 28.58 -16.99 21.84
C SER A 710 29.97 -17.61 21.66
N SER A 711 30.10 -18.94 21.74
CA SER A 711 31.39 -19.65 21.77
C SER A 711 32.27 -19.44 20.53
N CYS A 712 31.69 -18.89 19.46
CA CYS A 712 32.27 -18.79 18.13
C CYS A 712 32.48 -17.33 17.65
N LEU A 713 32.38 -16.32 18.52
CA LEU A 713 32.62 -14.92 18.14
C LEU A 713 34.12 -14.67 17.84
N VAL A 714 34.46 -14.55 16.55
CA VAL A 714 35.88 -14.40 16.10
C VAL A 714 36.31 -12.93 15.96
N THR A 715 35.40 -12.00 15.73
CA THR A 715 35.73 -10.56 15.57
C THR A 715 34.76 -9.67 16.36
N PRO A 716 35.25 -8.87 17.32
CA PRO A 716 34.43 -7.85 17.96
C PRO A 716 34.01 -6.81 16.91
N ASN A 717 32.77 -6.33 16.99
CA ASN A 717 32.21 -5.21 16.21
C ASN A 717 31.97 -5.47 14.72
N THR A 718 31.83 -6.71 14.27
CA THR A 718 31.31 -7.03 12.93
C THR A 718 29.84 -7.44 13.03
N GLY A 719 28.96 -6.79 12.26
CA GLY A 719 27.52 -7.08 12.29
C GLY A 719 26.97 -7.59 10.97
N CYS A 720 25.78 -8.19 11.06
CA CYS A 720 24.95 -8.66 9.97
C CYS A 720 23.94 -7.56 9.60
N CYS A 721 24.00 -7.04 8.37
CA CYS A 721 23.05 -6.04 7.90
C CYS A 721 21.89 -6.69 7.13
N ILE A 722 20.66 -6.37 7.49
CA ILE A 722 19.43 -6.82 6.80
C ILE A 722 18.57 -5.63 6.38
N SER A 723 17.77 -5.77 5.31
CA SER A 723 16.85 -4.70 4.90
C SER A 723 15.65 -4.60 5.84
N SER A 724 15.14 -3.39 6.05
CA SER A 724 13.97 -3.12 6.89
C SER A 724 12.71 -3.80 6.39
N GLU A 725 12.54 -3.91 5.07
CA GLU A 725 11.44 -4.66 4.45
C GLU A 725 11.50 -6.15 4.83
N THR A 726 12.70 -6.74 4.77
CA THR A 726 12.89 -8.15 5.17
C THR A 726 12.66 -8.32 6.68
N ALA A 727 13.21 -7.43 7.50
CA ALA A 727 12.99 -7.42 8.94
C ALA A 727 11.49 -7.31 9.28
N LEU A 728 10.74 -6.42 8.61
CA LEU A 728 9.29 -6.31 8.77
C LEU A 728 8.60 -7.61 8.36
N SER A 729 8.97 -8.22 7.24
CA SER A 729 8.35 -9.48 6.80
C SER A 729 8.54 -10.63 7.79
N VAL A 730 9.71 -10.73 8.42
CA VAL A 730 10.06 -11.82 9.34
C VAL A 730 9.52 -11.57 10.75
N PHE A 731 9.63 -10.34 11.23
CA PHE A 731 9.25 -10.01 12.61
C PHE A 731 7.81 -9.51 12.75
N LYS A 732 7.03 -9.35 11.65
CA LYS A 732 5.58 -9.10 11.68
C LYS A 732 4.79 -10.40 11.85
N ILE A 733 4.96 -10.99 13.03
CA ILE A 733 4.27 -12.22 13.45
C ILE A 733 2.86 -11.84 13.92
N SER A 734 1.82 -12.54 13.45
CA SER A 734 0.43 -12.27 13.88
C SER A 734 0.25 -12.55 15.38
N PRO A 735 -0.67 -11.86 16.08
CA PRO A 735 -0.91 -12.09 17.51
C PRO A 735 -1.23 -13.55 17.83
N GLU A 736 -2.00 -14.23 16.97
CA GLU A 736 -2.36 -15.63 17.15
C GLU A 736 -1.13 -16.54 17.12
N LEU A 737 -0.21 -16.31 16.17
CA LEU A 737 1.02 -17.09 16.08
C LEU A 737 1.98 -16.75 17.23
N GLN A 738 2.04 -15.48 17.67
CA GLN A 738 2.86 -15.09 18.81
C GLN A 738 2.48 -15.82 20.10
N ASP A 739 1.18 -16.05 20.31
CA ASP A 739 0.68 -16.80 21.48
C ASP A 739 1.04 -18.29 21.44
N ASP A 740 1.24 -18.84 20.23
CA ASP A 740 1.63 -20.23 20.02
C ASP A 740 3.16 -20.45 20.03
N LEU A 741 3.97 -19.40 19.83
CA LEU A 741 5.43 -19.52 19.78
C LEU A 741 6.05 -19.83 21.14
N GLN A 742 6.83 -20.89 21.20
CA GLN A 742 7.61 -21.28 22.38
C GLN A 742 8.99 -20.63 22.39
N TYR A 743 9.66 -20.60 21.23
CA TYR A 743 11.00 -20.01 21.10
C TYR A 743 11.17 -19.28 19.76
N LEU A 744 11.97 -18.21 19.79
CA LEU A 744 12.52 -17.55 18.60
C LEU A 744 14.04 -17.58 18.72
N VAL A 745 14.74 -18.16 17.75
CA VAL A 745 16.21 -18.22 17.74
C VAL A 745 16.75 -17.36 16.61
N ILE A 746 17.73 -16.53 16.91
CA ILE A 746 18.43 -15.69 15.94
C ILE A 746 19.88 -16.16 15.90
N ASP A 747 20.32 -16.67 14.75
CA ASP A 747 21.70 -17.06 14.48
C ASP A 747 22.34 -15.97 13.60
N THR A 748 23.20 -15.18 14.24
CA THR A 748 23.96 -14.11 13.59
C THR A 748 25.41 -14.56 13.45
N ASP A 749 25.80 -14.89 12.23
CA ASP A 749 27.18 -15.21 11.86
C ASP A 749 27.63 -14.24 10.76
N PRO A 750 28.42 -13.20 11.09
CA PRO A 750 28.90 -12.22 10.10
C PRO A 750 29.73 -12.82 8.96
N SER A 751 30.19 -14.08 9.08
CA SER A 751 30.92 -14.78 8.03
C SER A 751 30.03 -15.55 7.05
N LYS A 752 28.76 -15.80 7.40
CA LYS A 752 27.76 -16.41 6.51
C LYS A 752 27.15 -15.34 5.59
N ASP A 753 26.53 -15.78 4.49
CA ASP A 753 25.76 -14.89 3.60
C ASP A 753 24.34 -14.62 4.11
N TYR A 754 23.96 -15.19 5.27
CA TYR A 754 22.62 -15.10 5.82
C TYR A 754 22.55 -15.10 7.35
N VAL A 755 21.54 -14.41 7.90
CA VAL A 755 21.05 -14.56 9.28
C VAL A 755 19.97 -15.64 9.27
N ASN A 756 20.02 -16.59 10.21
CA ASN A 756 18.88 -17.49 10.42
C ASN A 756 17.98 -16.95 11.53
N VAL A 757 16.67 -16.89 11.26
CA VAL A 757 15.65 -16.69 12.30
C VAL A 757 14.79 -17.94 12.31
N ILE A 758 14.70 -18.61 13.47
CA ILE A 758 13.99 -19.88 13.62
C ILE A 758 12.87 -19.68 14.63
N LEU A 759 11.64 -19.97 14.21
CA LEU A 759 10.45 -19.94 15.05
C LEU A 759 10.07 -21.35 15.45
N PHE A 760 9.90 -21.58 16.74
CA PHE A 760 9.48 -22.87 17.30
C PHE A 760 8.07 -22.75 17.89
N GLY A 761 7.11 -23.46 17.30
CA GLY A 761 5.73 -23.57 17.80
C GLY A 761 5.48 -24.85 18.61
N PRO A 762 4.22 -25.13 18.97
CA PRO A 762 3.86 -26.32 19.72
C PRO A 762 3.93 -27.57 18.82
N GLY A 763 4.64 -28.61 19.28
CA GLY A 763 4.72 -29.92 18.59
C GLY A 763 5.75 -30.00 17.46
N ASP A 764 6.97 -29.48 17.68
CA ASP A 764 8.10 -29.51 16.74
C ASP A 764 7.88 -28.78 15.41
N VAL A 765 6.89 -27.88 15.34
CA VAL A 765 6.70 -27.01 14.18
C VAL A 765 7.81 -25.96 14.18
N THR A 766 8.75 -26.10 13.24
CA THR A 766 9.86 -25.17 13.05
C THR A 766 9.69 -24.40 11.74
N GLU A 767 9.70 -23.08 11.80
CA GLU A 767 9.82 -22.23 10.61
C GLU A 767 11.21 -21.60 10.58
N LEU A 768 11.95 -21.80 9.49
CA LEU A 768 13.31 -21.28 9.31
C LEU A 768 13.30 -20.20 8.24
N PHE A 769 13.62 -18.98 8.64
CA PHE A 769 13.89 -17.85 7.75
C PHE A 769 15.40 -17.73 7.54
N LYS A 770 15.84 -17.83 6.29
CA LYS A 770 17.21 -17.49 5.88
C LYS A 770 17.18 -16.11 5.25
N ILE A 771 17.75 -15.13 5.93
CA ILE A 771 17.74 -13.73 5.53
C ILE A 771 19.10 -13.38 4.95
N ASN A 772 19.18 -13.04 3.66
CA ASN A 772 20.43 -12.57 3.06
C ASN A 772 20.98 -11.37 3.83
N GLN A 773 22.28 -11.40 4.13
CA GLN A 773 22.95 -10.33 4.87
C GLN A 773 24.14 -9.78 4.10
N PHE A 774 24.54 -8.56 4.43
CA PHE A 774 25.84 -8.02 4.07
C PHE A 774 26.65 -7.77 5.34
N ALA A 775 27.92 -8.19 5.35
CA ALA A 775 28.82 -7.90 6.45
C ALA A 775 29.24 -6.41 6.39
N ILE A 776 28.90 -5.64 7.42
CA ILE A 776 29.21 -4.21 7.49
C ILE A 776 29.89 -3.92 8.83
N LYS A 777 30.92 -3.08 8.80
CA LYS A 777 31.49 -2.49 10.01
C LYS A 777 30.59 -1.34 10.47
N PRO A 778 30.16 -1.30 11.73
CA PRO A 778 29.28 -0.24 12.23
C PRO A 778 29.93 1.13 11.98
N PRO A 779 29.21 2.08 11.36
CA PRO A 779 29.78 3.35 10.93
C PRO A 779 30.22 4.28 12.08
N LEU A 780 29.78 4.02 13.32
CA LEU A 780 29.87 4.96 14.45
C LEU A 780 30.26 4.29 15.78
N ALA A 781 31.25 3.39 15.78
CA ALA A 781 31.59 2.64 16.99
C ALA A 781 32.35 3.43 18.08
N ASP A 782 33.03 4.55 17.78
CA ASP A 782 34.06 5.07 18.70
C ASP A 782 34.05 6.57 19.06
N ASN A 783 33.24 7.44 18.44
CA ASN A 783 33.47 8.90 18.55
C ASN A 783 32.49 9.73 19.41
N THR A 784 31.43 9.17 20.00
CA THR A 784 30.38 10.00 20.66
C THR A 784 30.45 10.11 22.18
N ARG A 785 31.57 9.73 22.82
CA ARG A 785 31.69 9.72 24.30
C ARG A 785 32.44 10.91 24.94
N SER A 786 32.76 11.98 24.23
CA SER A 786 33.25 13.19 24.91
C SER A 786 32.08 13.94 25.55
N ARG A 787 31.85 13.68 26.86
CA ARG A 787 30.93 14.45 27.72
C ARG A 787 31.49 15.85 28.03
N ASP A 788 31.80 16.64 27.00
CA ASP A 788 32.20 18.02 27.21
C ASP A 788 30.95 18.92 27.21
N GLY A 789 30.37 19.08 28.41
CA GLY A 789 29.33 20.07 28.72
C GLY A 789 27.90 19.65 28.37
N GLU A 790 27.17 19.05 29.31
CA GLU A 790 25.72 18.86 29.20
C GLU A 790 25.03 20.24 29.22
N LEU A 791 24.53 20.70 28.07
CA LEU A 791 23.78 21.97 27.95
C LEU A 791 22.42 21.88 28.67
N PHE A 792 21.75 20.73 28.56
CA PHE A 792 20.58 20.41 29.35
C PHE A 792 20.30 18.90 29.42
N GLN A 793 19.49 18.52 30.41
CA GLN A 793 18.93 17.18 30.55
C GLN A 793 17.50 17.26 31.11
N ILE A 794 16.55 16.60 30.46
CA ILE A 794 15.19 16.40 30.98
C ILE A 794 14.91 14.90 31.13
N VAL A 795 14.11 14.55 32.14
CA VAL A 795 13.59 13.20 32.33
C VAL A 795 12.07 13.27 32.22
N SER A 796 11.50 12.61 31.22
CA SER A 796 10.08 12.72 30.88
C SER A 796 9.40 11.36 30.89
N TYR A 797 8.11 11.36 31.28
CA TYR A 797 7.23 10.25 30.93
C TYR A 797 6.83 10.32 29.46
N VAL A 798 6.63 9.18 28.80
CA VAL A 798 6.10 9.09 27.42
C VAL A 798 4.66 9.62 27.35
N ASP A 799 3.86 9.36 28.39
CA ASP A 799 2.45 9.75 28.46
C ASP A 799 2.24 11.29 28.36
N VAL A 800 3.28 12.09 28.66
CA VAL A 800 3.28 13.56 28.48
C VAL A 800 3.19 13.96 27.00
N TRP A 801 3.74 13.13 26.12
CA TRP A 801 3.84 13.37 24.68
C TRP A 801 2.70 12.71 23.89
N ASP A 802 2.00 11.74 24.48
CA ASP A 802 0.89 10.99 23.87
C ASP A 802 -0.22 11.89 23.32
N GLY A 803 -0.60 12.92 24.07
CA GLY A 803 -1.62 13.88 23.66
C GLY A 803 -1.22 14.71 22.42
N PHE A 804 0.08 14.94 22.24
CA PHE A 804 0.62 15.62 21.08
C PHE A 804 0.55 14.71 19.84
N PHE A 805 1.02 13.46 19.95
CA PHE A 805 1.03 12.50 18.85
C PHE A 805 -0.37 12.10 18.34
N ARG A 806 -1.39 12.10 19.21
CA ARG A 806 -2.77 11.78 18.80
C ARG A 806 -3.48 12.88 18.02
N ARG A 807 -3.02 14.13 18.16
CA ARG A 807 -3.68 15.31 17.55
C ARG A 807 -2.98 15.80 16.29
N SER A 808 -1.76 15.36 16.05
CA SER A 808 -1.00 15.65 14.85
C SER A 808 -1.48 14.83 13.66
N ASN A 809 -1.92 15.50 12.60
CA ASN A 809 -2.08 14.86 11.28
C ASN A 809 -0.70 14.47 10.72
N ASN A 810 -0.65 13.46 9.84
CA ASN A 810 0.55 12.92 9.16
C ASN A 810 1.35 13.95 8.30
N ALA A 811 1.09 15.24 8.41
CA ALA A 811 1.68 16.32 7.60
C ALA A 811 2.77 17.14 8.33
N ILE A 812 3.19 16.73 9.54
CA ILE A 812 4.25 17.40 10.30
C ILE A 812 5.60 16.79 9.90
N SER A 813 6.52 17.63 9.45
CA SER A 813 7.87 17.19 9.08
C SER A 813 8.90 17.42 10.20
N SER A 814 8.73 18.46 11.00
CA SER A 814 9.64 18.77 12.10
C SER A 814 8.90 19.35 13.30
N MET A 815 9.53 19.28 14.47
CA MET A 815 9.02 19.83 15.72
C MET A 815 10.04 20.80 16.30
N LYS A 816 9.57 21.98 16.74
CA LYS A 816 10.34 22.95 17.50
C LYS A 816 9.95 22.89 18.97
N LEU A 817 10.90 22.58 19.84
CA LEU A 817 10.77 22.65 21.30
C LEU A 817 11.44 23.92 21.79
N HIS A 818 10.69 24.82 22.42
CA HIS A 818 11.22 26.00 23.08
C HIS A 818 11.22 25.77 24.58
N PHE A 819 12.41 25.61 25.16
CA PHE A 819 12.62 25.34 26.57
C PHE A 819 12.71 26.67 27.33
N LYS A 820 11.88 26.82 28.35
CA LYS A 820 11.87 27.96 29.25
C LYS A 820 12.00 27.48 30.69
N LYS A 821 12.23 28.39 31.63
CA LYS A 821 12.49 28.02 33.03
C LYS A 821 11.37 27.18 33.68
N ASP A 822 10.11 27.41 33.33
CA ASP A 822 8.94 26.81 33.98
C ASP A 822 8.01 26.03 33.04
N HIS A 823 8.29 26.00 31.73
CA HIS A 823 7.50 25.24 30.76
C HIS A 823 8.26 24.97 29.45
N VAL A 824 7.77 24.02 28.66
CA VAL A 824 8.22 23.76 27.28
C VAL A 824 7.10 24.10 26.32
N ILE A 825 7.39 24.90 25.30
CA ILE A 825 6.46 25.18 24.20
C ILE A 825 6.81 24.29 23.00
N VAL A 826 5.88 23.42 22.63
CA VAL A 826 5.99 22.50 21.50
C VAL A 826 5.27 23.08 20.29
N THR A 827 5.99 23.35 19.21
CA THR A 827 5.46 23.92 17.97
C THR A 827 5.78 23.01 16.78
N PRO A 828 4.79 22.32 16.17
CA PRO A 828 5.02 21.56 14.97
C PRO A 828 5.14 22.44 13.73
N LYS A 829 6.04 22.06 12.82
CA LYS A 829 6.25 22.71 11.52
C LYS A 829 5.75 21.78 10.40
N LYS A 830 4.86 22.29 9.54
CA LYS A 830 4.34 21.58 8.36
C LYS A 830 5.25 21.78 7.15
N GLN A 831 5.28 20.81 6.24
CA GLN A 831 6.00 20.89 4.99
C GLN A 831 5.27 21.82 3.99
N SER A 832 5.72 23.07 3.91
CA SER A 832 5.57 24.04 2.80
C SER A 832 4.19 24.23 2.12
N THR A 833 3.07 24.10 2.83
CA THR A 833 1.75 24.58 2.34
C THR A 833 1.35 25.82 3.14
N GLY A 834 1.19 26.94 2.45
CA GLY A 834 1.20 28.30 3.01
C GLY A 834 0.25 28.56 4.19
N ASN A 835 0.66 29.49 5.07
CA ASN A 835 -0.10 30.16 6.14
C ASN A 835 -1.24 29.37 6.81
N GLY A 836 -1.05 28.08 7.07
CA GLY A 836 -1.92 27.33 7.97
C GLY A 836 -1.73 27.81 9.41
N PRO A 837 -2.78 27.79 10.26
CA PRO A 837 -2.65 28.17 11.67
C PRO A 837 -1.63 27.26 12.37
N SER A 838 -0.55 27.86 12.89
CA SER A 838 0.41 27.18 13.76
C SER A 838 -0.22 27.06 15.15
N PHE A 839 -0.53 25.84 15.58
CA PHE A 839 -0.87 25.59 16.98
C PHE A 839 0.41 25.34 17.78
N SER A 840 0.42 25.75 19.05
CA SER A 840 1.50 25.41 19.99
C SER A 840 0.90 24.74 21.22
N TYR A 841 1.66 23.85 21.83
CA TYR A 841 1.32 23.18 23.08
C TYR A 841 2.28 23.60 24.17
N GLU A 842 1.76 23.96 25.34
CA GLU A 842 2.57 24.30 26.50
C GLU A 842 2.53 23.15 27.50
N ILE A 843 3.71 22.68 27.91
CA ILE A 843 3.90 21.61 28.88
C ILE A 843 4.59 22.20 30.11
N ASP A 844 3.90 22.19 31.24
CA ASP A 844 4.42 22.70 32.51
C ASP A 844 5.63 21.87 32.98
N ALA A 845 6.71 22.54 33.41
CA ALA A 845 7.96 21.91 33.86
C ALA A 845 7.74 20.92 35.02
N ARG A 846 6.69 21.11 35.83
CA ARG A 846 6.34 20.25 36.98
C ARG A 846 5.86 18.86 36.57
N ILE A 847 5.52 18.66 35.29
CA ILE A 847 5.06 17.36 34.77
C ILE A 847 6.26 16.43 34.49
N PHE A 848 7.44 16.99 34.26
CA PHE A 848 8.66 16.22 34.04
C PHE A 848 9.19 15.64 35.36
N VAL A 849 9.84 14.47 35.28
CA VAL A 849 10.50 13.84 36.44
C VAL A 849 11.72 14.67 36.86
N ASN A 850 12.46 15.17 35.88
CA ASN A 850 13.56 16.11 36.07
C ASN A 850 13.52 17.15 34.95
N TYR A 851 13.68 18.41 35.32
CA TYR A 851 13.69 19.54 34.40
C TYR A 851 14.67 20.60 34.92
N ASP A 852 15.89 20.58 34.40
CA ASP A 852 16.96 21.50 34.79
C ASP A 852 17.41 22.33 33.59
N ILE A 853 16.72 23.46 33.38
CA ILE A 853 16.97 24.42 32.30
C ILE A 853 17.39 25.76 32.92
N ALA A 854 18.66 26.13 32.73
CA ALA A 854 19.21 27.38 33.26
C ALA A 854 18.98 28.58 32.31
N GLU A 855 19.07 28.35 31.01
CA GLU A 855 18.95 29.35 29.95
C GLU A 855 17.84 28.94 28.96
N GLU A 856 17.13 29.92 28.39
CA GLU A 856 16.07 29.65 27.40
C GLU A 856 16.71 29.39 26.03
N PHE A 857 16.26 28.33 25.36
CA PHE A 857 16.73 27.97 24.02
C PHE A 857 15.66 27.21 23.26
N SER A 858 15.81 27.13 21.94
CA SER A 858 14.94 26.32 21.10
C SER A 858 15.70 25.22 20.36
N LEU A 859 15.06 24.06 20.22
CA LEU A 859 15.53 22.93 19.42
C LEU A 859 14.54 22.62 18.31
N THR A 860 15.02 22.48 17.07
CA THR A 860 14.22 21.94 15.96
C THR A 860 14.79 20.59 15.49
N PHE A 861 13.96 19.55 15.39
CA PHE A 861 14.37 18.21 14.90
C PHE A 861 13.19 17.46 14.24
N ASP A 862 13.47 16.29 13.66
CA ASP A 862 12.47 15.49 12.94
C ASP A 862 11.37 14.95 13.88
N TYR A 863 10.12 15.21 13.49
CA TYR A 863 8.97 14.82 14.30
C TYR A 863 8.71 13.30 14.27
N ASN A 864 8.83 12.67 13.10
CA ASN A 864 8.49 11.27 12.91
C ASN A 864 9.48 10.38 13.67
N GLU A 865 10.76 10.70 13.61
CA GLU A 865 11.81 9.97 14.33
C GLU A 865 11.58 10.04 15.85
N PHE A 866 11.22 11.21 16.37
CA PHE A 866 10.92 11.37 17.79
C PHE A 866 9.66 10.62 18.22
N ALA A 867 8.61 10.63 17.40
CA ALA A 867 7.37 9.89 17.66
C ALA A 867 7.62 8.37 17.67
N ILE A 868 8.40 7.86 16.72
CA ILE A 868 8.80 6.45 16.68
C ILE A 868 9.67 6.08 17.89
N ALA A 869 10.62 6.94 18.27
CA ALA A 869 11.42 6.75 19.48
C ALA A 869 10.55 6.66 20.73
N CYS A 870 9.57 7.57 20.90
CA CYS A 870 8.61 7.50 22.00
C CYS A 870 7.77 6.22 21.97
N SER A 871 7.39 5.74 20.78
CA SER A 871 6.71 4.45 20.61
C SER A 871 7.57 3.28 21.09
N ILE A 872 8.86 3.25 20.75
CA ILE A 872 9.83 2.25 21.26
C ILE A 872 9.95 2.35 22.78
N VAL A 873 10.20 3.55 23.30
CA VAL A 873 10.30 3.80 24.74
C VAL A 873 9.07 3.27 25.45
N SER A 874 7.85 3.58 24.98
CA SER A 874 6.58 3.16 25.59
C SER A 874 6.43 1.65 25.77
N LYS A 875 7.15 0.86 24.95
CA LYS A 875 7.16 -0.60 25.10
C LYS A 875 8.14 -1.03 26.17
N ILE A 876 9.30 -0.39 26.25
CA ILE A 876 10.39 -0.76 27.15
C ILE A 876 10.10 -0.26 28.57
N THR A 877 9.86 1.04 28.69
CA THR A 877 9.58 1.74 29.95
C THR A 877 8.49 2.79 29.71
N LYS A 878 8.20 3.62 30.72
CA LYS A 878 7.42 4.83 30.54
C LYS A 878 8.24 6.10 30.64
N VAL A 879 9.55 5.99 30.87
CA VAL A 879 10.45 7.10 31.22
C VAL A 879 11.67 7.08 30.33
N PHE A 880 12.02 8.23 29.78
CA PHE A 880 13.25 8.44 29.03
C PHE A 880 13.97 9.71 29.49
N VAL A 881 15.25 9.77 29.17
CA VAL A 881 16.09 10.96 29.32
C VAL A 881 16.28 11.57 27.94
N LEU A 882 16.12 12.88 27.82
CA LEU A 882 16.46 13.66 26.65
C LEU A 882 17.52 14.68 27.04
N GLU A 883 18.70 14.58 26.43
CA GLU A 883 19.85 15.41 26.76
C GLU A 883 20.54 15.93 25.49
N TYR A 884 21.23 17.07 25.63
CA TYR A 884 22.09 17.59 24.57
C TYR A 884 23.55 17.21 24.85
N VAL A 885 24.15 16.48 23.92
CA VAL A 885 25.49 15.88 24.07
C VAL A 885 26.56 16.53 23.19
N GLY A 886 26.20 17.50 22.34
CA GLY A 886 27.10 18.12 21.37
C GLY A 886 27.52 17.18 20.22
N GLY A 887 28.29 17.71 19.26
CA GLY A 887 28.75 16.95 18.08
C GLY A 887 27.79 16.97 16.89
N ASP A 888 27.98 16.03 15.95
CA ASP A 888 27.24 16.00 14.69
C ASP A 888 25.75 15.72 14.89
N ALA A 889 25.36 14.83 15.81
CA ALA A 889 23.97 14.52 16.17
C ALA A 889 23.71 14.86 17.65
N PRO A 890 23.43 16.12 17.97
CA PRO A 890 23.66 16.64 19.31
C PRO A 890 22.51 16.39 20.30
N LEU A 891 21.33 15.94 19.84
CA LEU A 891 20.21 15.61 20.73
C LEU A 891 20.10 14.10 20.93
N ARG A 892 20.25 13.63 22.17
CA ARG A 892 20.20 12.22 22.51
C ARG A 892 18.97 11.92 23.37
N MET A 893 18.15 10.97 22.92
CA MET A 893 17.15 10.31 23.78
C MET A 893 17.69 8.94 24.17
N PHE A 894 17.68 8.62 25.45
CA PHE A 894 18.07 7.30 25.92
C PHE A 894 17.25 6.84 27.12
N LEU A 895 17.22 5.53 27.30
CA LEU A 895 16.70 4.87 28.48
C LEU A 895 17.54 3.64 28.79
N HIS A 896 17.53 3.27 30.06
CA HIS A 896 18.21 2.09 30.56
C HIS A 896 17.20 1.26 31.35
N GLN A 897 16.92 0.03 30.88
CA GLN A 897 16.18 -0.95 31.67
C GLN A 897 17.19 -1.99 32.20
N PRO A 898 17.57 -1.93 33.49
CA PRO A 898 18.64 -2.74 34.04
C PRO A 898 18.47 -4.23 33.73
N GLY A 899 19.50 -4.83 33.13
CA GLY A 899 19.55 -6.26 32.81
C GLY A 899 18.77 -6.69 31.57
N ILE A 900 17.86 -5.88 31.03
CA ILE A 900 16.94 -6.30 29.97
C ILE A 900 17.32 -5.68 28.62
N VAL A 901 17.13 -4.36 28.48
CA VAL A 901 17.35 -3.68 27.19
C VAL A 901 17.73 -2.22 27.43
N ASP A 902 18.70 -1.76 26.64
CA ASP A 902 19.10 -0.36 26.57
C ASP A 902 18.69 0.20 25.21
N PHE A 903 18.18 1.42 25.19
CA PHE A 903 17.82 2.09 23.94
C PHE A 903 18.38 3.51 23.96
N GLU A 904 19.09 3.86 22.90
CA GLU A 904 19.54 5.21 22.64
C GLU A 904 19.31 5.58 21.18
N ILE A 905 18.95 6.84 20.96
CA ILE A 905 18.77 7.42 19.65
C ILE A 905 19.29 8.86 19.67
N PHE A 906 19.98 9.23 18.60
CA PHE A 906 20.60 10.52 18.38
C PHE A 906 19.89 11.17 17.20
N PHE A 907 19.35 12.37 17.42
CA PHE A 907 18.69 13.18 16.42
C PHE A 907 19.62 14.30 15.96
N GLN A 908 19.60 14.58 14.66
CA GLN A 908 20.07 15.87 14.18
C GLN A 908 19.10 16.96 14.65
N CYS A 909 19.63 18.01 15.27
CA CYS A 909 18.81 19.16 15.66
C CYS A 909 19.52 20.49 15.41
N GLU A 910 18.72 21.52 15.21
CA GLU A 910 19.15 22.92 15.15
C GLU A 910 18.91 23.56 16.52
N LEU A 911 20.00 24.00 17.18
CA LEU A 911 19.94 24.75 18.43
C LEU A 911 19.92 26.25 18.10
N GLU A 912 18.88 26.94 18.55
CA GLU A 912 18.74 28.39 18.49
C GLU A 912 18.81 28.95 19.91
N GLU A 913 19.88 29.67 20.25
CA GLU A 913 19.95 30.48 21.47
C GLU A 913 18.98 31.68 21.34
N CYS A 914 18.18 31.95 22.39
CA CYS A 914 17.14 32.99 22.36
C CYS A 914 17.65 34.41 22.63
#